data_AF-A0A5C8HVL5-F1
#
_entry.id   AF-A0A5C8HVL5-F1
#
_cell.length_a   1.000
_cell.length_b   1.000
_cell.length_c   1.000
_cell.angle_alpha   90.00
_cell.angle_beta   90.00
_cell.angle_gamma   90.00
#
_symmetry.space_group_name_H-M   'P 1'
#
loop_
_entity.id
_entity.type
_entity.pdbx_description
1 polymer ?
#
loop_
_entity_poly.entity_id
_entity_poly.type
_entity_poly.pdbx_seq_one_letter_code
_entity_poly.pdbx_strand_id
1 'polypeptide(L)'
;MRTRLSSRARPIAVATAIVLPALILSPTPAFAAPQNGIVASGDDWSITTAPGGYLVTYELDEALPIVSDAPTLVVDGKSVGLAVESADGLSLSALTSDPAVRSAREVEKGWASSDGDKAAEGGTTEVTDEEVNDELESQLRRLAAPTATEEPSDPGVFGVTEAEYDFGDRAVALAGISGIRGEMTGKMYLTDAPGERPTVILLHGRHGSCATGTANPLRWPCGPDQVNVRSYQGYEGTGRALATHGYNVLSIAANAVNSNDNQLALDYGAQARGQLILDTLGMLEKANAGESVAFDDITWPDADGTATTTTRTLDQALTYATTRTDAPATAAGVTAAALTGRFDLDRVGVMGHSRGGEGATSAATLNQGLENPFGIISVLPLAPVDFGRMTVPDASLGVFLPYCDGDVSNQQGQHMIDDSRHAFGDDVMRSAVWVMGANHNFFNTVWTPGLYPYSTSDDWNRNDTTSSCSTRDASRLTAAQQYQVGVSYMTGFFRLTMGGETQFQPLFDGSTKPTTTATSFADVRVMASQPTNATTLVTDFAKSSTLVRTAGNASAQVCANAETATSIAPTVPYCTTREIGTARVPHWTPVRFGLNVPATPVTRVTWTGSATDPAAASTGELRVSVPAGKRDVSTRSQLTVKTAPDRTVPTGTDFTITVIDGAGNSFSRAASAIDPLAINRLPGGTNTTLNKFVLQQLTIPTAEMTGLDLTDVREVRFSAGVGADGTGAGGIYLSDLAFDTPTLGNAVAQQRTTVNVAPTIVEEGDGPSTADVAVYLDAPADTAVSGWVSVVGASTVASAVQWVSFAPGEICQAITVPVNGDASPYPAGAMGITVSVTNTTNAVMGAGAFGQLVVREDDGLRPLADRETLPVGAISIGAELPTVGVQGDACAELAAAGSPGELTASSTEVAPGDSLTLTATGYRSGESVAFGFGDLVLDPITADADGIAVATVEVDEESALGAQAAFAVGAGSGRIQETSVAVLAPTTTTLAVEPDSELVAGAPLTLVATVTGAETDGVVTFAEEAAPAARADAAVLGTAEVVDGVATLTLEGGLPEGDHALVASFARTDVASASSSTALVVTVVAAPAEGGGETTPTPSPSSSTSPLPAGTGTSGGQPGGALAATGVAGIGSLVLLAAGALGLGLVLAIRRRRAVDSES
;
A
#
# COMPACT_ATOMS: atom_id res chain seq x y z
N MET A 1 46.98 -23.34 -47.74
CA MET A 1 48.09 -23.71 -48.65
C MET A 1 49.39 -23.12 -48.09
N ARG A 2 50.50 -23.88 -48.01
CA ARG A 2 51.91 -23.42 -47.79
C ARG A 2 52.18 -22.34 -46.69
N THR A 3 52.66 -22.73 -45.49
CA THR A 3 54.10 -22.59 -45.00
C THR A 3 54.56 -21.15 -44.64
N ARG A 4 55.47 -20.82 -43.70
CA ARG A 4 56.54 -21.42 -42.82
C ARG A 4 56.75 -20.41 -41.64
N LEU A 5 57.40 -20.62 -40.49
CA LEU A 5 58.13 -21.75 -39.85
C LEU A 5 58.22 -21.58 -38.30
N SER A 6 58.90 -22.53 -37.66
CA SER A 6 59.28 -22.72 -36.24
C SER A 6 60.45 -21.83 -35.72
N SER A 7 60.72 -21.73 -34.41
CA SER A 7 61.51 -22.73 -33.62
C SER A 7 61.59 -22.37 -32.11
N ARG A 8 61.40 -23.32 -31.17
CA ARG A 8 62.38 -24.06 -30.31
C ARG A 8 63.22 -23.17 -29.36
N ALA A 9 63.48 -23.48 -28.07
CA ALA A 9 63.27 -24.66 -27.18
C ALA A 9 63.00 -24.17 -25.72
N ARG A 10 62.31 -24.84 -24.78
CA ARG A 10 62.61 -26.08 -23.98
C ARG A 10 63.99 -26.08 -23.28
N PRO A 11 64.18 -26.61 -22.03
CA PRO A 11 63.30 -27.54 -21.27
C PRO A 11 63.10 -27.33 -19.73
N ILE A 12 62.06 -27.98 -19.19
CA ILE A 12 61.95 -28.77 -17.91
C ILE A 12 62.89 -28.47 -16.72
N ALA A 13 62.31 -28.14 -15.53
CA ALA A 13 62.59 -28.81 -14.23
C ALA A 13 61.59 -28.39 -13.11
N VAL A 14 61.36 -29.28 -12.14
CA VAL A 14 60.38 -29.20 -11.03
C VAL A 14 60.91 -28.43 -9.81
N ALA A 15 60.06 -27.64 -9.13
CA ALA A 15 60.22 -27.32 -7.70
C ALA A 15 58.88 -27.05 -6.98
N THR A 16 58.80 -27.56 -5.75
CA THR A 16 57.78 -27.57 -4.69
C THR A 16 56.86 -26.35 -4.49
N ALA A 17 55.65 -26.60 -3.98
CA ALA A 17 54.64 -25.59 -3.65
C ALA A 17 54.88 -24.84 -2.31
N ILE A 18 54.41 -23.59 -2.26
CA ILE A 18 53.93 -22.90 -1.04
C ILE A 18 52.60 -22.24 -1.43
N VAL A 19 51.56 -22.38 -0.60
CA VAL A 19 50.28 -21.69 -0.77
C VAL A 19 50.20 -20.53 0.22
N LEU A 20 49.98 -19.32 -0.30
CA LEU A 20 49.47 -18.18 0.46
C LEU A 20 48.29 -17.56 -0.32
N PRO A 21 47.19 -17.20 0.34
CA PRO A 21 46.14 -16.40 -0.29
C PRO A 21 46.60 -14.94 -0.34
N ALA A 22 47.03 -14.49 -1.52
CA ALA A 22 47.19 -13.06 -1.77
C ALA A 22 45.80 -12.45 -2.00
N LEU A 23 45.41 -11.45 -1.20
CA LEU A 23 44.26 -10.62 -1.54
C LEU A 23 44.58 -9.87 -2.83
N ILE A 24 43.85 -10.19 -3.90
CA ILE A 24 43.86 -9.39 -5.11
C ILE A 24 42.93 -8.20 -4.86
N LEU A 25 43.52 -7.11 -4.35
CA LEU A 25 42.93 -5.79 -4.44
C LEU A 25 42.85 -5.42 -5.94
N SER A 26 41.72 -5.71 -6.56
CA SER A 26 41.36 -5.12 -7.85
C SER A 26 41.40 -3.61 -7.70
N PRO A 27 42.12 -2.86 -8.54
CA PRO A 27 42.04 -1.41 -8.52
C PRO A 27 40.62 -1.01 -8.92
N THR A 28 39.87 -0.44 -7.99
CA THR A 28 38.63 0.25 -8.31
C THR A 28 38.95 1.36 -9.31
N PRO A 29 38.17 1.53 -10.39
CA PRO A 29 38.29 2.72 -11.20
C PRO A 29 37.96 3.91 -10.29
N ALA A 30 38.87 4.87 -10.20
CA ALA A 30 38.58 6.12 -9.51
C ALA A 30 37.49 6.86 -10.32
N PHE A 31 36.25 6.78 -9.84
CA PHE A 31 35.20 7.68 -10.30
C PHE A 31 35.65 9.10 -9.96
N ALA A 32 35.87 9.92 -10.98
CA ALA A 32 35.87 11.37 -10.78
C ALA A 32 34.46 11.76 -10.33
N ALA A 33 34.36 12.67 -9.36
CA ALA A 33 33.06 13.19 -8.93
C ALA A 33 32.26 13.68 -10.14
N PRO A 34 30.95 13.35 -10.26
CA PRO A 34 30.12 13.95 -11.28
C PRO A 34 30.13 15.46 -11.07
N GLN A 35 30.34 16.23 -12.14
CA GLN A 35 29.97 17.64 -12.09
C GLN A 35 28.45 17.69 -12.24
N ASN A 36 27.77 18.11 -11.19
CA ASN A 36 26.34 18.39 -11.22
C ASN A 36 26.13 19.61 -12.15
N GLY A 37 25.42 19.38 -13.25
CA GLY A 37 25.34 20.36 -14.33
C GLY A 37 24.50 19.91 -15.52
N ILE A 38 23.96 20.91 -16.22
CA ILE A 38 23.16 20.73 -17.44
C ILE A 38 24.08 20.21 -18.56
N VAL A 39 23.77 19.03 -19.09
CA VAL A 39 24.48 18.42 -20.24
C VAL A 39 23.81 18.74 -21.58
N ALA A 40 22.51 19.03 -21.58
CA ALA A 40 21.74 19.53 -22.71
C ALA A 40 20.48 20.28 -22.21
N SER A 41 19.95 21.24 -22.98
CA SER A 41 18.72 21.98 -22.65
C SER A 41 18.08 22.60 -23.90
N GLY A 42 16.75 22.74 -23.88
CA GLY A 42 15.95 23.49 -24.84
C GLY A 42 15.47 24.84 -24.29
N ASP A 43 14.35 25.33 -24.82
CA ASP A 43 13.63 26.49 -24.26
C ASP A 43 12.65 26.07 -23.13
N ASP A 44 12.20 24.81 -23.17
CA ASP A 44 11.15 24.17 -22.36
C ASP A 44 11.60 22.84 -21.70
N TRP A 45 12.89 22.50 -21.76
CA TRP A 45 13.43 21.27 -21.15
C TRP A 45 14.89 21.39 -20.73
N SER A 46 15.28 20.55 -19.76
CA SER A 46 16.67 20.42 -19.32
C SER A 46 17.07 18.97 -19.06
N ILE A 47 18.37 18.68 -19.21
CA ILE A 47 18.94 17.36 -18.91
C ILE A 47 20.18 17.58 -18.05
N THR A 48 20.17 17.05 -16.84
CA THR A 48 21.28 17.14 -15.88
C THR A 48 21.96 15.78 -15.69
N THR A 49 23.21 15.79 -15.26
CA THR A 49 23.87 14.61 -14.66
C THR A 49 23.09 14.14 -13.43
N ALA A 50 22.91 12.82 -13.29
CA ALA A 50 22.20 12.23 -12.16
C ALA A 50 22.80 10.87 -11.74
N PRO A 51 22.51 10.39 -10.51
CA PRO A 51 22.98 9.09 -10.01
C PRO A 51 22.58 7.93 -10.93
N GLY A 52 23.58 7.30 -11.55
CA GLY A 52 23.37 6.20 -12.51
C GLY A 52 23.01 6.62 -13.94
N GLY A 53 22.89 7.92 -14.25
CA GLY A 53 22.47 8.38 -15.58
C GLY A 53 22.30 9.89 -15.72
N TYR A 54 21.11 10.29 -16.17
CA TYR A 54 20.68 11.67 -16.39
C TYR A 54 19.24 11.82 -15.93
N LEU A 55 18.92 12.96 -15.33
CA LEU A 55 17.54 13.38 -15.14
C LEU A 55 17.14 14.21 -16.36
N VAL A 56 16.07 13.81 -17.05
CA VAL A 56 15.43 14.61 -18.10
C VAL A 56 14.22 15.28 -17.45
N THR A 57 14.12 16.61 -17.58
CA THR A 57 12.97 17.40 -17.11
C THR A 57 12.35 18.16 -18.28
N TYR A 58 11.03 18.16 -18.37
CA TYR A 58 10.22 18.86 -19.37
C TYR A 58 9.19 19.74 -18.67
N GLU A 59 9.13 21.03 -19.04
CA GLU A 59 8.21 22.00 -18.46
C GLU A 59 6.89 22.04 -19.25
N LEU A 60 5.76 22.21 -18.56
CA LEU A 60 4.43 22.21 -19.17
C LEU A 60 3.83 23.63 -19.16
N ASP A 61 3.32 24.09 -20.31
CA ASP A 61 2.50 25.31 -20.42
C ASP A 61 1.20 25.23 -19.60
N GLU A 62 0.65 24.02 -19.45
CA GLU A 62 -0.55 23.72 -18.66
C GLU A 62 -0.50 22.29 -18.09
N ALA A 63 -1.18 22.06 -16.96
CA ALA A 63 -1.19 20.76 -16.29
C ALA A 63 -1.77 19.63 -17.17
N LEU A 64 -1.27 18.41 -16.99
CA LEU A 64 -1.65 17.28 -17.84
C LEU A 64 -3.16 16.96 -17.81
N PRO A 65 -3.76 16.54 -18.95
CA PRO A 65 -5.13 16.07 -18.96
C PRO A 65 -5.29 14.79 -18.13
N ILE A 66 -6.40 14.67 -17.41
CA ILE A 66 -6.74 13.44 -16.67
C ILE A 66 -7.17 12.37 -17.68
N VAL A 67 -6.31 11.38 -17.88
CA VAL A 67 -6.51 10.17 -18.71
C VAL A 67 -6.06 8.92 -17.93
N SER A 68 -6.45 7.73 -18.39
CA SER A 68 -6.18 6.44 -17.74
C SER A 68 -4.74 5.89 -17.94
N ASP A 69 -3.82 6.74 -18.41
CA ASP A 69 -2.42 6.39 -18.73
C ASP A 69 -1.43 7.04 -17.72
N ALA A 70 -0.16 6.65 -17.77
CA ALA A 70 0.94 7.30 -17.06
C ALA A 70 1.79 8.12 -18.06
N PRO A 71 2.24 9.33 -17.70
CA PRO A 71 3.08 10.12 -18.59
C PRO A 71 4.45 9.46 -18.82
N THR A 72 5.05 9.72 -19.97
CA THR A 72 6.45 9.41 -20.29
C THR A 72 7.15 10.67 -20.79
N LEU A 73 8.49 10.65 -20.86
CA LEU A 73 9.24 11.61 -21.66
C LEU A 73 9.82 10.92 -22.90
N VAL A 74 9.85 11.65 -24.01
CA VAL A 74 10.34 11.22 -25.32
C VAL A 74 11.51 12.13 -25.69
N VAL A 75 12.64 11.55 -26.10
CA VAL A 75 13.86 12.30 -26.46
C VAL A 75 14.30 11.91 -27.87
N ASP A 76 14.42 12.89 -28.77
CA ASP A 76 14.70 12.69 -30.20
C ASP A 76 13.82 11.56 -30.82
N GLY A 77 12.52 11.54 -30.49
CA GLY A 77 11.55 10.54 -30.97
C GLY A 77 11.69 9.14 -30.35
N LYS A 78 12.16 9.02 -29.11
CA LYS A 78 12.21 7.77 -28.34
C LYS A 78 11.81 7.97 -26.88
N SER A 79 10.81 7.25 -26.38
CA SER A 79 10.54 7.21 -24.93
C SER A 79 11.78 6.82 -24.12
N VAL A 80 12.07 7.62 -23.07
CA VAL A 80 13.15 7.37 -22.11
C VAL A 80 12.66 6.81 -20.78
N GLY A 81 11.34 6.65 -20.59
CA GLY A 81 10.73 6.02 -19.41
C GLY A 81 9.48 6.74 -18.91
N LEU A 82 8.86 6.13 -17.88
CA LEU A 82 7.71 6.69 -17.15
C LEU A 82 8.14 7.96 -16.40
N ALA A 83 7.44 9.06 -16.65
CA ALA A 83 7.69 10.33 -15.99
C ALA A 83 7.03 10.39 -14.61
N VAL A 84 7.57 11.22 -13.72
CA VAL A 84 6.89 11.73 -12.52
C VAL A 84 6.31 13.10 -12.86
N GLU A 85 5.14 13.42 -12.31
CA GLU A 85 4.52 14.74 -12.36
C GLU A 85 4.90 15.54 -11.10
N SER A 86 5.15 16.84 -11.24
CA SER A 86 5.39 17.72 -10.09
C SER A 86 4.14 17.93 -9.23
N ALA A 87 4.32 18.37 -7.98
CA ALA A 87 3.19 18.56 -7.05
C ALA A 87 2.18 19.62 -7.53
N ASP A 88 2.64 20.66 -8.24
CA ASP A 88 1.80 21.68 -8.89
C ASP A 88 1.17 21.20 -10.21
N GLY A 89 1.75 20.17 -10.86
CA GLY A 89 1.32 19.62 -12.15
C GLY A 89 1.97 20.26 -13.37
N LEU A 90 2.98 21.12 -13.20
CA LEU A 90 3.57 21.95 -14.26
C LEU A 90 4.94 21.47 -14.79
N SER A 91 5.51 20.39 -14.28
CA SER A 91 6.69 19.76 -14.88
C SER A 91 6.63 18.23 -14.83
N LEU A 92 7.38 17.61 -15.74
CA LEU A 92 7.58 16.17 -15.84
C LEU A 92 9.06 15.84 -15.73
N SER A 93 9.44 14.79 -15.00
CA SER A 93 10.82 14.29 -15.01
C SER A 93 10.93 12.78 -15.15
N ALA A 94 12.01 12.32 -15.80
CA ALA A 94 12.32 10.90 -15.97
C ALA A 94 13.84 10.66 -15.84
N LEU A 95 14.23 9.73 -14.96
CA LEU A 95 15.62 9.28 -14.82
C LEU A 95 15.96 8.24 -15.88
N THR A 96 17.06 8.42 -16.61
CA THR A 96 17.50 7.48 -17.65
C THR A 96 19.01 7.27 -17.71
N SER A 97 19.44 6.03 -17.95
CA SER A 97 20.84 5.67 -18.14
C SER A 97 21.34 5.83 -19.59
N ASP A 98 20.44 6.09 -20.56
CA ASP A 98 20.77 6.14 -21.97
C ASP A 98 21.67 7.36 -22.32
N PRO A 99 22.95 7.17 -22.70
CA PRO A 99 23.86 8.28 -22.96
C PRO A 99 23.52 9.10 -24.21
N ALA A 100 22.56 8.66 -25.04
CA ALA A 100 22.11 9.42 -26.21
C ALA A 100 21.48 10.76 -25.85
N VAL A 101 20.84 10.88 -24.66
CA VAL A 101 20.13 12.09 -24.24
C VAL A 101 21.06 13.29 -24.02
N ARG A 102 22.37 13.06 -23.84
CA ARG A 102 23.42 14.11 -23.85
C ARG A 102 23.52 14.88 -25.17
N SER A 103 22.91 14.36 -26.24
CA SER A 103 22.88 14.96 -27.57
C SER A 103 21.45 15.27 -28.06
N ALA A 104 20.49 15.28 -27.14
CA ALA A 104 19.10 15.64 -27.38
C ALA A 104 18.98 17.00 -28.08
N ARG A 105 17.98 17.09 -28.95
CA ARG A 105 17.57 18.30 -29.66
C ARG A 105 16.15 18.70 -29.30
N GLU A 106 15.36 17.70 -28.95
CA GLU A 106 13.92 17.75 -28.79
C GLU A 106 13.57 16.78 -27.66
N VAL A 107 12.85 17.29 -26.65
CA VAL A 107 12.23 16.49 -25.59
C VAL A 107 10.74 16.82 -25.66
N GLU A 108 9.91 15.79 -25.62
CA GLU A 108 8.45 15.91 -25.70
C GLU A 108 7.83 15.11 -24.55
N LYS A 109 6.64 15.52 -24.09
CA LYS A 109 5.78 14.66 -23.28
C LYS A 109 5.27 13.49 -24.15
N GLY A 110 5.17 12.31 -23.55
CA GLY A 110 4.50 11.15 -24.13
C GLY A 110 3.62 10.47 -23.08
N TRP A 111 3.09 9.30 -23.42
CA TRP A 111 2.34 8.45 -22.51
C TRP A 111 2.89 7.02 -22.51
N ALA A 112 2.52 6.17 -21.55
CA ALA A 112 3.05 4.81 -21.47
C ALA A 112 2.47 3.92 -22.58
N SER A 113 1.29 4.27 -23.13
CA SER A 113 0.68 3.54 -24.24
C SER A 113 1.22 3.94 -25.62
N SER A 114 1.71 5.17 -25.80
CA SER A 114 2.23 5.70 -27.08
C SER A 114 2.98 7.05 -26.94
N ASP A 115 3.93 7.30 -27.85
CA ASP A 115 4.72 8.54 -27.95
C ASP A 115 3.94 9.73 -28.58
N GLY A 116 2.61 9.86 -28.36
CA GLY A 116 1.78 10.86 -29.04
C GLY A 116 0.72 11.53 -28.16
N ASP A 117 0.30 12.74 -28.54
CA ASP A 117 -0.67 13.54 -27.78
C ASP A 117 -2.01 12.83 -27.56
N LYS A 118 -2.34 12.60 -26.29
CA LYS A 118 -3.70 12.30 -25.84
C LYS A 118 -4.41 13.59 -25.49
N ALA A 119 -5.46 13.91 -26.24
CA ALA A 119 -6.37 14.99 -25.88
C ALA A 119 -7.19 14.59 -24.64
N ALA A 120 -7.57 15.58 -23.81
CA ALA A 120 -8.62 15.39 -22.81
C ALA A 120 -9.89 14.80 -23.46
N GLU A 121 -10.62 13.95 -22.72
CA GLU A 121 -11.62 13.01 -23.24
C GLU A 121 -12.72 13.68 -24.11
N GLY A 122 -12.45 13.81 -25.40
CA GLY A 122 -13.18 14.65 -26.35
C GLY A 122 -14.16 13.90 -27.24
N GLY A 123 -15.45 14.18 -27.04
CA GLY A 123 -16.55 13.54 -27.75
C GLY A 123 -16.64 13.91 -29.23
N THR A 124 -16.37 12.94 -30.11
CA THR A 124 -16.86 12.84 -31.50
C THR A 124 -16.58 11.45 -32.04
N THR A 125 -17.53 10.88 -32.78
CA THR A 125 -17.35 9.61 -33.49
C THR A 125 -18.26 9.58 -34.72
N GLU A 126 -17.70 9.29 -35.89
CA GLU A 126 -18.47 8.86 -37.07
C GLU A 126 -18.37 7.33 -37.21
N VAL A 127 -19.42 6.70 -37.73
CA VAL A 127 -19.53 5.25 -37.92
C VAL A 127 -19.79 4.95 -39.40
N THR A 128 -19.09 3.95 -39.95
CA THR A 128 -19.27 3.44 -41.32
C THR A 128 -19.01 1.93 -41.36
N ASP A 129 -19.83 1.18 -42.10
CA ASP A 129 -19.87 -0.30 -42.10
C ASP A 129 -18.92 -1.01 -43.10
N GLU A 130 -18.62 -2.30 -42.82
CA GLU A 130 -17.98 -3.36 -43.64
C GLU A 130 -16.52 -3.12 -44.13
N GLU A 131 -15.58 -4.09 -44.19
CA GLU A 131 -15.65 -5.50 -44.64
C GLU A 131 -14.95 -6.53 -43.69
N VAL A 132 -15.04 -7.83 -44.02
CA VAL A 132 -14.70 -8.99 -43.15
C VAL A 132 -13.28 -9.57 -43.37
N ASN A 133 -12.66 -10.10 -42.31
CA ASN A 133 -11.32 -10.70 -42.31
C ASN A 133 -11.35 -12.25 -42.45
N ASP A 134 -11.51 -12.72 -43.69
CA ASP A 134 -11.80 -14.12 -44.04
C ASP A 134 -10.86 -15.19 -43.46
N GLU A 135 -9.54 -14.94 -43.33
CA GLU A 135 -8.57 -16.00 -42.99
C GLU A 135 -8.47 -16.27 -41.48
N LEU A 136 -8.66 -15.26 -40.63
CA LEU A 136 -8.79 -15.51 -39.19
C LEU A 136 -10.08 -16.29 -38.91
N GLU A 137 -11.19 -15.90 -39.53
CA GLU A 137 -12.43 -16.66 -39.46
C GLU A 137 -12.29 -18.08 -40.03
N SER A 138 -11.56 -18.26 -41.15
CA SER A 138 -11.23 -19.57 -41.75
C SER A 138 -10.55 -20.50 -40.74
N GLN A 139 -9.61 -19.99 -39.95
CA GLN A 139 -8.93 -20.74 -38.88
C GLN A 139 -9.87 -21.01 -37.68
N LEU A 140 -10.59 -20.00 -37.21
CA LEU A 140 -11.56 -20.14 -36.11
C LEU A 140 -12.69 -21.14 -36.44
N ARG A 141 -13.19 -21.14 -37.67
CA ARG A 141 -14.21 -22.08 -38.18
C ARG A 141 -13.74 -23.54 -38.25
N ARG A 142 -12.45 -23.83 -37.99
CA ARG A 142 -11.90 -25.21 -37.88
C ARG A 142 -11.83 -25.73 -36.45
N LEU A 143 -11.97 -24.88 -35.44
CA LEU A 143 -12.16 -25.33 -34.06
C LEU A 143 -13.56 -25.94 -33.92
N ALA A 144 -13.67 -27.02 -33.14
CA ALA A 144 -14.98 -27.59 -32.82
C ALA A 144 -15.73 -26.60 -31.92
N ALA A 145 -16.85 -26.07 -32.40
CA ALA A 145 -17.67 -25.16 -31.62
C ALA A 145 -18.15 -25.85 -30.32
N PRO A 146 -17.77 -25.37 -29.13
CA PRO A 146 -18.34 -25.87 -27.89
C PRO A 146 -19.83 -25.52 -27.84
N THR A 147 -20.59 -26.22 -26.98
CA THR A 147 -21.94 -25.75 -26.66
C THR A 147 -21.79 -24.44 -25.90
N ALA A 148 -22.36 -23.36 -26.43
CA ALA A 148 -22.27 -22.05 -25.79
C ALA A 148 -22.87 -22.09 -24.38
N THR A 149 -22.24 -21.38 -23.46
CA THR A 149 -22.70 -21.25 -22.08
C THR A 149 -24.02 -20.48 -22.05
N GLU A 150 -24.90 -20.81 -21.11
CA GLU A 150 -26.07 -20.00 -20.78
C GLU A 150 -25.62 -18.56 -20.47
N GLU A 151 -26.40 -17.56 -20.85
CA GLU A 151 -26.02 -16.16 -20.70
C GLU A 151 -26.05 -15.73 -19.22
N PRO A 152 -24.91 -15.40 -18.59
CA PRO A 152 -24.92 -15.09 -17.16
C PRO A 152 -25.69 -13.81 -16.82
N SER A 153 -25.86 -12.90 -17.78
CA SER A 153 -26.60 -11.65 -17.60
C SER A 153 -28.10 -11.71 -17.93
N ASP A 154 -28.63 -12.87 -18.35
CA ASP A 154 -30.08 -13.04 -18.52
C ASP A 154 -30.79 -12.81 -17.16
N PRO A 155 -31.90 -12.03 -17.09
CA PRO A 155 -32.52 -11.65 -15.83
C PRO A 155 -32.97 -12.84 -14.96
N GLY A 156 -32.58 -12.80 -13.68
CA GLY A 156 -33.00 -13.75 -12.66
C GLY A 156 -34.43 -13.54 -12.16
N VAL A 157 -34.77 -14.21 -11.05
CA VAL A 157 -36.14 -14.27 -10.52
C VAL A 157 -36.53 -13.11 -9.59
N PHE A 158 -35.56 -12.29 -9.17
CA PHE A 158 -35.77 -11.25 -8.16
C PHE A 158 -35.93 -9.85 -8.77
N GLY A 159 -36.74 -9.02 -8.11
CA GLY A 159 -36.84 -7.60 -8.40
C GLY A 159 -35.62 -6.82 -7.91
N VAL A 160 -35.39 -5.64 -8.49
CA VAL A 160 -34.27 -4.75 -8.13
C VAL A 160 -34.81 -3.37 -7.76
N THR A 161 -34.32 -2.83 -6.64
CA THR A 161 -34.51 -1.43 -6.23
C THR A 161 -33.19 -0.69 -6.38
N GLU A 162 -33.17 0.34 -7.22
CA GLU A 162 -31.99 1.18 -7.44
C GLU A 162 -32.08 2.44 -6.58
N ALA A 163 -31.04 2.75 -5.81
CA ALA A 163 -30.98 3.95 -4.97
C ALA A 163 -29.58 4.56 -4.97
N GLU A 164 -29.48 5.89 -5.04
CA GLU A 164 -28.22 6.63 -4.96
C GLU A 164 -28.08 7.26 -3.58
N TYR A 165 -26.88 7.27 -3.02
CA TYR A 165 -26.54 7.91 -1.75
C TYR A 165 -25.38 8.87 -1.95
N ASP A 166 -25.42 9.99 -1.22
CA ASP A 166 -24.45 11.07 -1.36
C ASP A 166 -24.22 11.73 0.01
N PHE A 167 -23.10 11.44 0.66
CA PHE A 167 -22.76 12.06 1.94
C PHE A 167 -22.11 13.44 1.78
N GLY A 168 -21.80 13.87 0.56
CA GLY A 168 -21.06 15.08 0.24
C GLY A 168 -19.64 14.81 -0.27
N ASP A 169 -19.08 15.78 -1.00
CA ASP A 169 -17.84 15.62 -1.76
C ASP A 169 -16.57 15.48 -0.91
N ARG A 170 -16.61 15.76 0.42
CA ARG A 170 -15.46 15.63 1.34
C ARG A 170 -15.82 14.88 2.64
N ALA A 171 -16.69 13.88 2.51
CA ALA A 171 -17.23 13.06 3.60
C ALA A 171 -16.21 12.11 4.27
N VAL A 172 -15.17 11.64 3.57
CA VAL A 172 -14.19 10.66 4.08
C VAL A 172 -12.75 11.16 3.92
N ALA A 173 -11.85 10.78 4.83
CA ALA A 173 -10.41 11.03 4.70
C ALA A 173 -9.77 9.90 3.88
N LEU A 174 -9.08 10.23 2.80
CA LEU A 174 -8.53 9.22 1.89
C LEU A 174 -7.13 8.78 2.35
N ALA A 175 -6.89 7.47 2.42
CA ALA A 175 -5.60 6.91 2.77
C ALA A 175 -4.54 7.14 1.67
N GLY A 176 -3.27 7.26 2.05
CA GLY A 176 -2.12 7.33 1.12
C GLY A 176 -1.97 8.62 0.30
N ILE A 177 -2.91 9.58 0.42
CA ILE A 177 -3.01 10.74 -0.50
C ILE A 177 -2.98 12.09 0.23
N SER A 178 -1.89 12.34 0.96
CA SER A 178 -1.49 13.65 1.50
C SER A 178 -2.59 14.46 2.23
N GLY A 179 -3.44 13.80 3.01
CA GLY A 179 -4.49 14.43 3.82
C GLY A 179 -5.73 14.93 3.06
N ILE A 180 -5.89 14.57 1.78
CA ILE A 180 -7.08 14.90 1.00
C ILE A 180 -8.32 14.17 1.57
N ARG A 181 -9.44 14.90 1.64
CA ARG A 181 -10.77 14.32 1.87
C ARG A 181 -11.53 14.20 0.56
N GLY A 182 -12.23 13.09 0.38
CA GLY A 182 -13.02 12.74 -0.80
C GLY A 182 -14.46 12.37 -0.48
N GLU A 183 -15.20 11.99 -1.51
CA GLU A 183 -16.62 11.71 -1.42
C GLU A 183 -16.92 10.31 -0.83
N MET A 184 -18.09 10.16 -0.23
CA MET A 184 -18.69 8.87 0.10
C MET A 184 -20.05 8.81 -0.60
N THR A 185 -20.01 8.46 -1.89
CA THR A 185 -21.12 8.64 -2.82
C THR A 185 -21.17 7.48 -3.80
N GLY A 186 -22.37 6.99 -4.12
CA GLY A 186 -22.52 5.82 -4.98
C GLY A 186 -23.97 5.40 -5.23
N LYS A 187 -24.12 4.26 -5.91
CA LYS A 187 -25.40 3.68 -6.32
C LYS A 187 -25.52 2.21 -5.89
N MET A 188 -26.60 1.91 -5.19
CA MET A 188 -27.00 0.57 -4.77
C MET A 188 -27.99 -0.05 -5.76
N TYR A 189 -27.78 -1.32 -6.08
CA TYR A 189 -28.72 -2.21 -6.77
C TYR A 189 -29.12 -3.29 -5.76
N LEU A 190 -30.27 -3.09 -5.12
CA LEU A 190 -30.74 -3.90 -4.01
C LEU A 190 -31.75 -4.93 -4.49
N THR A 191 -31.51 -6.21 -4.20
CA THR A 191 -32.44 -7.30 -4.55
C THR A 191 -33.67 -7.34 -3.63
N ASP A 192 -34.82 -7.80 -4.13
CA ASP A 192 -35.98 -8.12 -3.29
C ASP A 192 -35.91 -9.52 -2.64
N ALA A 193 -34.85 -10.28 -2.93
CA ALA A 193 -34.58 -11.56 -2.31
C ALA A 193 -34.42 -11.43 -0.77
N PRO A 194 -35.10 -12.26 0.05
CA PRO A 194 -35.21 -12.04 1.49
C PRO A 194 -33.95 -12.44 2.28
N GLY A 195 -33.65 -11.71 3.36
CA GLY A 195 -32.48 -11.93 4.22
C GLY A 195 -31.18 -11.40 3.62
N GLU A 196 -30.06 -11.76 4.22
CA GLU A 196 -28.72 -11.32 3.79
C GLU A 196 -28.31 -11.94 2.44
N ARG A 197 -27.57 -11.17 1.65
CA ARG A 197 -27.26 -11.45 0.24
C ARG A 197 -25.81 -11.07 -0.08
N PRO A 198 -25.09 -11.85 -0.91
CA PRO A 198 -23.69 -11.59 -1.22
C PRO A 198 -23.50 -10.18 -1.78
N THR A 199 -22.47 -9.51 -1.30
CA THR A 199 -22.24 -8.08 -1.54
C THR A 199 -21.19 -7.90 -2.62
N VAL A 200 -21.46 -7.11 -3.66
CA VAL A 200 -20.47 -6.81 -4.72
C VAL A 200 -20.20 -5.31 -4.78
N ILE A 201 -18.93 -4.91 -4.70
CA ILE A 201 -18.48 -3.52 -4.87
C ILE A 201 -17.90 -3.35 -6.28
N LEU A 202 -18.32 -2.30 -7.00
CA LEU A 202 -17.87 -1.94 -8.35
C LEU A 202 -17.21 -0.55 -8.31
N LEU A 203 -15.92 -0.48 -8.63
CA LEU A 203 -15.11 0.74 -8.62
C LEU A 203 -14.61 1.10 -10.04
N HIS A 204 -14.54 2.40 -10.34
CA HIS A 204 -14.15 2.92 -11.65
C HIS A 204 -12.65 3.30 -11.78
N GLY A 205 -12.23 3.57 -13.02
CA GLY A 205 -10.89 3.99 -13.40
C GLY A 205 -10.57 5.48 -13.26
N ARG A 206 -9.38 5.88 -13.72
CA ARG A 206 -8.91 7.28 -13.71
C ARG A 206 -9.35 8.01 -14.98
N HIS A 207 -10.46 8.71 -14.86
CA HIS A 207 -11.03 9.55 -15.91
C HIS A 207 -11.35 10.94 -15.34
N GLY A 208 -11.76 11.89 -16.21
CA GLY A 208 -12.08 13.25 -15.79
C GLY A 208 -13.19 13.31 -14.72
N SER A 209 -12.81 13.70 -13.49
CA SER A 209 -13.70 13.86 -12.32
C SER A 209 -14.75 14.96 -12.50
N CYS A 210 -14.36 16.06 -13.15
CA CYS A 210 -15.15 17.26 -13.32
C CYS A 210 -15.14 17.64 -14.80
N ALA A 211 -16.33 17.87 -15.37
CA ALA A 211 -16.52 18.30 -16.74
C ALA A 211 -17.00 19.76 -16.80
N THR A 212 -16.90 20.38 -17.98
CA THR A 212 -17.28 21.79 -18.24
C THR A 212 -16.59 22.81 -17.34
N GLY A 213 -16.97 24.08 -17.52
CA GLY A 213 -16.53 25.20 -16.68
C GLY A 213 -15.03 25.51 -16.75
N THR A 214 -14.55 26.16 -15.70
CA THR A 214 -13.14 26.45 -15.47
C THR A 214 -12.60 25.43 -14.47
N ALA A 215 -11.42 24.85 -14.73
CA ALA A 215 -10.83 23.87 -13.82
C ALA A 215 -10.61 24.48 -12.42
N ASN A 216 -11.13 23.83 -11.38
CA ASN A 216 -10.88 24.25 -10.00
C ASN A 216 -9.40 24.03 -9.63
N PRO A 217 -8.63 25.05 -9.20
CA PRO A 217 -7.25 24.88 -8.76
C PRO A 217 -7.10 23.98 -7.51
N LEU A 218 -8.18 23.79 -6.73
CA LEU A 218 -8.20 22.83 -5.61
C LEU A 218 -8.44 21.38 -6.07
N ARG A 219 -8.62 21.15 -7.39
CA ARG A 219 -8.85 19.87 -8.10
C ARG A 219 -10.11 19.08 -7.72
N TRP A 220 -10.57 19.17 -6.48
CA TRP A 220 -11.80 18.58 -5.95
C TRP A 220 -12.30 19.37 -4.71
N PRO A 221 -13.61 19.61 -4.51
CA PRO A 221 -14.74 19.27 -5.37
C PRO A 221 -14.73 20.01 -6.72
N CYS A 222 -15.69 19.73 -7.59
CA CYS A 222 -15.82 20.44 -8.86
C CYS A 222 -16.15 21.93 -8.66
N GLY A 223 -15.68 22.78 -9.58
CA GLY A 223 -15.98 24.22 -9.57
C GLY A 223 -17.47 24.54 -9.80
N PRO A 224 -17.93 25.76 -9.46
CA PRO A 224 -19.35 26.12 -9.52
C PRO A 224 -19.95 26.24 -10.93
N ASP A 225 -19.10 26.22 -11.98
CA ASP A 225 -19.48 26.13 -13.40
C ASP A 225 -19.15 24.75 -14.02
N GLN A 226 -18.73 23.79 -13.20
CA GLN A 226 -18.38 22.43 -13.58
C GLN A 226 -19.47 21.42 -13.18
N VAL A 227 -19.53 20.30 -13.90
CA VAL A 227 -20.41 19.16 -13.62
C VAL A 227 -19.59 18.02 -13.03
N ASN A 228 -20.02 17.48 -11.90
CA ASN A 228 -19.45 16.28 -11.27
C ASN A 228 -19.80 15.04 -12.12
N VAL A 229 -18.80 14.29 -12.57
CA VAL A 229 -19.01 13.12 -13.43
C VAL A 229 -19.47 11.93 -12.58
N ARG A 230 -20.69 11.43 -12.80
CA ARG A 230 -21.29 10.32 -12.03
C ARG A 230 -20.73 8.95 -12.43
N SER A 231 -19.43 8.80 -12.21
CA SER A 231 -18.58 7.66 -12.49
C SER A 231 -19.15 6.30 -12.03
N TYR A 232 -19.82 6.28 -10.88
CA TYR A 232 -20.53 5.13 -10.31
C TYR A 232 -21.73 4.62 -11.13
N GLN A 233 -22.10 5.29 -12.23
CA GLN A 233 -23.17 4.83 -13.13
C GLN A 233 -22.65 3.98 -14.30
N GLY A 234 -21.34 3.77 -14.44
CA GLY A 234 -20.76 3.04 -15.58
C GLY A 234 -21.23 1.59 -15.76
N TYR A 235 -21.48 0.88 -14.66
CA TYR A 235 -21.61 -0.58 -14.65
C TYR A 235 -23.04 -1.10 -14.38
N GLU A 236 -24.06 -0.31 -14.72
CA GLU A 236 -25.46 -0.62 -14.34
C GLU A 236 -25.95 -1.99 -14.83
N GLY A 237 -25.52 -2.45 -16.00
CA GLY A 237 -25.91 -3.75 -16.55
C GLY A 237 -25.48 -4.91 -15.65
N THR A 238 -24.23 -4.92 -15.21
CA THR A 238 -23.68 -5.91 -14.26
C THR A 238 -24.40 -5.80 -12.90
N GLY A 239 -24.59 -4.57 -12.40
CA GLY A 239 -25.27 -4.33 -11.12
C GLY A 239 -26.72 -4.83 -11.11
N ARG A 240 -27.49 -4.54 -12.16
CA ARG A 240 -28.86 -5.03 -12.35
C ARG A 240 -28.90 -6.55 -12.50
N ALA A 241 -28.05 -7.12 -13.37
CA ALA A 241 -28.03 -8.56 -13.63
C ALA A 241 -27.78 -9.35 -12.34
N LEU A 242 -26.71 -9.04 -11.60
CA LEU A 242 -26.42 -9.65 -10.31
C LEU A 242 -27.57 -9.45 -9.30
N ALA A 243 -28.16 -8.26 -9.20
CA ALA A 243 -29.27 -8.04 -8.28
C ALA A 243 -30.52 -8.89 -8.61
N THR A 244 -30.82 -9.16 -9.89
CA THR A 244 -31.91 -10.09 -10.26
C THR A 244 -31.63 -11.56 -9.90
N HIS A 245 -30.36 -11.93 -9.70
CA HIS A 245 -29.93 -13.25 -9.23
C HIS A 245 -29.76 -13.34 -7.71
N GLY A 246 -30.08 -12.28 -6.97
CA GLY A 246 -30.11 -12.30 -5.50
C GLY A 246 -28.81 -11.85 -4.82
N TYR A 247 -28.09 -10.93 -5.44
CA TYR A 247 -26.95 -10.20 -4.87
C TYR A 247 -27.38 -8.78 -4.45
N ASN A 248 -26.61 -8.12 -3.59
CA ASN A 248 -26.67 -6.67 -3.44
C ASN A 248 -25.40 -6.06 -4.02
N VAL A 249 -25.53 -5.08 -4.92
CA VAL A 249 -24.38 -4.48 -5.61
C VAL A 249 -24.30 -2.99 -5.27
N LEU A 250 -23.10 -2.51 -4.96
CA LEU A 250 -22.80 -1.09 -4.87
C LEU A 250 -21.78 -0.70 -5.92
N SER A 251 -22.05 0.36 -6.69
CA SER A 251 -21.03 1.03 -7.47
C SER A 251 -20.71 2.36 -6.83
N ILE A 252 -19.42 2.66 -6.63
CA ILE A 252 -18.93 3.78 -5.81
C ILE A 252 -18.10 4.76 -6.62
N ALA A 253 -18.09 6.02 -6.16
CA ALA A 253 -17.27 7.09 -6.71
C ALA A 253 -15.86 7.12 -6.10
N ALA A 254 -14.89 7.67 -6.83
CA ALA A 254 -13.51 7.94 -6.40
C ALA A 254 -12.91 9.12 -7.18
N ASN A 255 -13.75 10.11 -7.53
CA ASN A 255 -13.38 11.31 -8.27
C ASN A 255 -12.39 12.18 -7.48
N ALA A 256 -12.51 12.26 -6.16
CA ALA A 256 -11.50 12.91 -5.32
C ALA A 256 -10.11 12.28 -5.46
N VAL A 257 -10.04 10.95 -5.63
CA VAL A 257 -8.78 10.23 -5.87
C VAL A 257 -8.27 10.54 -7.28
N ASN A 258 -9.12 10.41 -8.31
CA ASN A 258 -8.76 10.73 -9.70
C ASN A 258 -8.23 12.17 -9.89
N SER A 259 -8.73 13.13 -9.10
CA SER A 259 -8.30 14.52 -9.12
C SER A 259 -6.91 14.77 -8.49
N ASN A 260 -6.32 13.80 -7.78
CA ASN A 260 -5.13 14.04 -6.94
C ASN A 260 -4.06 12.93 -6.99
N ASP A 261 -4.35 11.78 -7.60
CA ASP A 261 -3.56 10.55 -7.43
C ASP A 261 -2.14 10.60 -8.03
N ASN A 262 -1.96 11.21 -9.20
CA ASN A 262 -0.64 11.38 -9.83
C ASN A 262 0.34 12.17 -8.95
N GLN A 263 -0.14 13.21 -8.26
CA GLN A 263 0.72 14.22 -7.65
C GLN A 263 0.86 14.07 -6.13
N LEU A 264 -0.10 13.43 -5.46
CA LEU A 264 -0.23 13.41 -3.99
C LEU A 264 -0.21 12.01 -3.35
N ALA A 265 -0.15 10.92 -4.13
CA ALA A 265 -0.11 9.54 -3.63
C ALA A 265 1.12 8.79 -4.16
N LEU A 266 1.89 8.16 -3.27
CA LEU A 266 3.14 7.45 -3.59
C LEU A 266 2.93 6.24 -4.53
N ASP A 267 1.71 5.71 -4.58
CA ASP A 267 1.31 4.51 -5.33
C ASP A 267 0.34 4.81 -6.48
N TYR A 268 0.14 6.10 -6.81
CA TYR A 268 -0.89 6.57 -7.73
C TYR A 268 -2.34 6.21 -7.33
N GLY A 269 -2.58 6.14 -6.02
CA GLY A 269 -3.91 6.06 -5.40
C GLY A 269 -4.52 4.67 -5.42
N ALA A 270 -3.70 3.61 -5.39
CA ALA A 270 -4.19 2.24 -5.25
C ALA A 270 -4.73 2.01 -3.83
N GLN A 271 -3.97 2.38 -2.79
CA GLN A 271 -4.33 2.38 -1.38
C GLN A 271 -5.54 3.27 -1.10
N ALA A 272 -5.60 4.47 -1.69
CA ALA A 272 -6.75 5.38 -1.55
C ALA A 272 -8.05 4.72 -2.04
N ARG A 273 -7.97 3.99 -3.16
CA ARG A 273 -9.10 3.24 -3.76
C ARG A 273 -9.41 1.95 -2.99
N GLY A 274 -8.39 1.24 -2.54
CA GLY A 274 -8.52 0.03 -1.73
C GLY A 274 -9.20 0.33 -0.39
N GLN A 275 -8.72 1.35 0.32
CA GLN A 275 -9.33 1.78 1.58
C GLN A 275 -10.77 2.28 1.38
N LEU A 276 -11.07 3.02 0.31
CA LEU A 276 -12.44 3.51 0.04
C LEU A 276 -13.46 2.36 -0.16
N ILE A 277 -13.01 1.20 -0.67
CA ILE A 277 -13.81 -0.03 -0.71
C ILE A 277 -14.05 -0.57 0.71
N LEU A 278 -13.03 -0.58 1.58
CA LEU A 278 -13.15 -1.03 2.97
C LEU A 278 -14.01 -0.09 3.83
N ASP A 279 -13.89 1.22 3.63
CA ASP A 279 -14.73 2.24 4.26
C ASP A 279 -16.20 2.09 3.83
N THR A 280 -16.43 1.72 2.56
CA THR A 280 -17.78 1.36 2.06
C THR A 280 -18.29 0.08 2.73
N LEU A 281 -17.45 -0.94 2.92
CA LEU A 281 -17.85 -2.18 3.62
C LEU A 281 -18.16 -1.91 5.11
N GLY A 282 -17.38 -1.08 5.81
CA GLY A 282 -17.67 -0.64 7.19
C GLY A 282 -18.90 0.26 7.32
N MET A 283 -19.23 1.03 6.27
CA MET A 283 -20.52 1.73 6.18
C MET A 283 -21.69 0.73 6.06
N LEU A 284 -21.53 -0.30 5.22
CA LEU A 284 -22.53 -1.34 5.01
C LEU A 284 -22.72 -2.23 6.24
N GLU A 285 -21.66 -2.57 6.96
CA GLU A 285 -21.70 -3.34 8.21
C GLU A 285 -22.62 -2.65 9.23
N LYS A 286 -22.40 -1.35 9.47
CA LYS A 286 -23.23 -0.53 10.36
C LYS A 286 -24.68 -0.46 9.87
N ALA A 287 -24.91 -0.24 8.58
CA ALA A 287 -26.26 -0.23 8.01
C ALA A 287 -26.96 -1.61 8.15
N ASN A 288 -26.20 -2.71 8.00
CA ASN A 288 -26.69 -4.08 8.12
C ASN A 288 -27.05 -4.43 9.57
N ALA A 289 -26.24 -3.98 10.53
CA ALA A 289 -26.51 -4.09 11.97
C ALA A 289 -27.66 -3.17 12.46
N GLY A 290 -28.06 -2.18 11.65
CA GLY A 290 -29.06 -1.17 12.02
C GLY A 290 -28.52 -0.03 12.89
N GLU A 291 -27.20 0.18 12.86
CA GLU A 291 -26.52 1.28 13.54
C GLU A 291 -26.63 2.61 12.78
N SER A 292 -26.35 3.71 13.47
CA SER A 292 -26.38 5.06 12.88
C SER A 292 -25.16 5.32 12.00
N VAL A 293 -25.32 5.16 10.69
CA VAL A 293 -24.36 5.63 9.68
C VAL A 293 -24.49 7.15 9.50
N ALA A 294 -23.38 7.87 9.70
CA ALA A 294 -23.21 9.28 9.36
C ALA A 294 -21.77 9.61 9.00
N PHE A 295 -21.56 10.62 8.15
CA PHE A 295 -20.25 11.15 7.77
C PHE A 295 -20.24 12.68 7.80
N ASP A 296 -19.06 13.25 8.01
CA ASP A 296 -18.82 14.69 8.06
C ASP A 296 -18.23 15.19 6.74
N ASP A 297 -19.03 15.94 5.99
CA ASP A 297 -18.61 16.64 4.78
C ASP A 297 -17.99 17.99 5.17
N ILE A 298 -16.68 18.12 5.00
CA ILE A 298 -15.90 19.25 5.51
C ILE A 298 -15.39 20.09 4.34
N THR A 299 -15.78 21.36 4.25
CA THR A 299 -15.31 22.26 3.18
C THR A 299 -13.79 22.45 3.21
N TRP A 300 -13.22 22.97 2.13
CA TRP A 300 -11.90 23.58 2.22
C TRP A 300 -11.96 24.78 3.19
N PRO A 301 -10.86 25.10 3.91
CA PRO A 301 -10.81 26.30 4.73
C PRO A 301 -10.93 27.58 3.89
N ASP A 302 -11.76 28.50 4.36
CA ASP A 302 -11.87 29.86 3.83
C ASP A 302 -10.58 30.67 4.09
N ALA A 303 -10.50 31.88 3.52
CA ALA A 303 -9.29 32.70 3.52
C ALA A 303 -8.77 33.13 4.91
N ASP A 304 -9.59 32.99 5.96
CA ASP A 304 -9.25 33.19 7.38
C ASP A 304 -8.81 31.91 8.12
N GLY A 305 -9.06 30.73 7.54
CA GLY A 305 -8.79 29.41 8.09
C GLY A 305 -10.01 28.67 8.66
N THR A 306 -11.21 29.25 8.59
CA THR A 306 -12.45 28.58 9.04
C THR A 306 -12.93 27.55 8.01
N ALA A 307 -13.49 26.42 8.46
CA ALA A 307 -14.08 25.40 7.59
C ALA A 307 -15.47 25.02 8.09
N THR A 308 -16.39 24.72 7.17
CA THR A 308 -17.76 24.30 7.49
C THR A 308 -17.87 22.78 7.45
N THR A 309 -18.37 22.19 8.54
CA THR A 309 -18.69 20.75 8.63
C THR A 309 -20.19 20.54 8.49
N THR A 310 -20.60 19.65 7.58
CA THR A 310 -21.99 19.22 7.40
C THR A 310 -22.08 17.71 7.65
N THR A 311 -22.49 17.31 8.85
CA THR A 311 -22.80 15.92 9.17
C THR A 311 -24.07 15.48 8.42
N ARG A 312 -24.00 14.41 7.62
CA ARG A 312 -25.17 13.76 7.01
C ARG A 312 -25.31 12.33 7.51
N THR A 313 -26.50 11.93 7.96
CA THR A 313 -26.86 10.51 8.17
C THR A 313 -27.19 9.82 6.86
N LEU A 314 -27.24 8.48 6.82
CA LEU A 314 -27.57 7.74 5.61
C LEU A 314 -28.95 8.07 5.02
N ASP A 315 -29.99 8.30 5.85
CA ASP A 315 -31.29 8.77 5.35
C ASP A 315 -31.21 10.19 4.76
N GLN A 316 -30.35 11.05 5.30
CA GLN A 316 -30.08 12.37 4.73
C GLN A 316 -29.27 12.28 3.43
N ALA A 317 -28.32 11.34 3.32
CA ALA A 317 -27.51 11.10 2.12
C ALA A 317 -28.35 10.53 0.95
N LEU A 318 -29.22 9.56 1.24
CA LEU A 318 -30.23 9.04 0.31
C LEU A 318 -31.20 10.14 -0.16
N THR A 319 -31.61 11.03 0.75
CA THR A 319 -32.43 12.20 0.39
C THR A 319 -31.64 13.20 -0.45
N TYR A 320 -30.41 13.52 -0.06
CA TYR A 320 -29.57 14.54 -0.69
C TYR A 320 -29.28 14.22 -2.16
N ALA A 321 -28.98 12.96 -2.48
CA ALA A 321 -28.80 12.48 -3.85
C ALA A 321 -30.00 12.80 -4.76
N THR A 322 -31.24 12.78 -4.25
CA THR A 322 -32.45 13.15 -5.01
C THR A 322 -32.67 14.66 -5.17
N THR A 323 -31.84 15.49 -4.53
CA THR A 323 -31.98 16.95 -4.45
C THR A 323 -30.77 17.75 -4.93
N ARG A 324 -29.65 17.09 -5.27
CA ARG A 324 -28.46 17.74 -5.83
C ARG A 324 -28.78 18.48 -7.14
N THR A 325 -28.14 19.63 -7.33
CA THR A 325 -28.56 20.65 -8.31
C THR A 325 -28.06 20.40 -9.74
N ASP A 326 -27.07 19.54 -9.92
CA ASP A 326 -26.45 19.19 -11.20
C ASP A 326 -27.22 18.08 -11.94
N ALA A 327 -27.48 16.96 -11.25
CA ALA A 327 -28.10 15.78 -11.84
C ALA A 327 -28.79 14.91 -10.74
N PRO A 328 -29.98 15.31 -10.24
CA PRO A 328 -30.65 14.65 -9.12
C PRO A 328 -31.05 13.20 -9.44
N ALA A 329 -30.89 12.33 -8.44
CA ALA A 329 -31.27 10.93 -8.47
C ALA A 329 -32.80 10.73 -8.50
N THR A 330 -33.24 9.57 -9.00
CA THR A 330 -34.65 9.17 -8.87
C THR A 330 -34.94 8.69 -7.43
N ALA A 331 -35.99 9.22 -6.81
CA ALA A 331 -36.35 8.88 -5.44
C ALA A 331 -36.83 7.42 -5.31
N ALA A 332 -35.99 6.58 -4.70
CA ALA A 332 -36.20 5.14 -4.59
C ALA A 332 -37.10 4.69 -3.42
N GLY A 333 -37.29 5.54 -2.40
CA GLY A 333 -38.00 5.19 -1.17
C GLY A 333 -37.23 4.26 -0.20
N VAL A 334 -35.96 3.98 -0.48
CA VAL A 334 -35.04 3.30 0.44
C VAL A 334 -34.73 4.20 1.64
N THR A 335 -34.60 3.60 2.82
CA THR A 335 -34.18 4.23 4.07
C THR A 335 -33.09 3.39 4.73
N ALA A 336 -32.32 3.96 5.65
CA ALA A 336 -31.28 3.24 6.40
C ALA A 336 -31.86 2.01 7.14
N ALA A 337 -33.04 2.16 7.76
CA ALA A 337 -33.73 1.06 8.42
C ALA A 337 -34.21 -0.07 7.48
N ALA A 338 -34.32 0.19 6.16
CA ALA A 338 -34.64 -0.82 5.16
C ALA A 338 -33.43 -1.65 4.70
N LEU A 339 -32.23 -1.31 5.17
CA LEU A 339 -30.95 -1.97 4.86
C LEU A 339 -30.49 -3.00 5.90
N THR A 340 -31.10 -3.00 7.09
CA THR A 340 -30.79 -3.93 8.18
C THR A 340 -31.02 -5.39 7.74
N GLY A 341 -30.01 -6.26 7.93
CA GLY A 341 -30.07 -7.68 7.56
C GLY A 341 -30.20 -7.94 6.04
N ARG A 342 -29.48 -7.16 5.21
CA ARG A 342 -29.40 -7.32 3.75
C ARG A 342 -28.03 -7.73 3.23
N PHE A 343 -26.93 -7.38 3.90
CA PHE A 343 -25.58 -7.52 3.35
C PHE A 343 -24.87 -8.70 4.00
N ASP A 344 -24.65 -9.76 3.22
CA ASP A 344 -23.68 -10.80 3.55
C ASP A 344 -22.29 -10.22 3.26
N LEU A 345 -21.55 -9.94 4.33
CA LEU A 345 -20.18 -9.42 4.30
C LEU A 345 -19.12 -10.51 4.54
N ASP A 346 -19.55 -11.76 4.77
CA ASP A 346 -18.70 -12.96 4.73
C ASP A 346 -18.48 -13.46 3.29
N ARG A 347 -19.28 -12.94 2.33
CA ARG A 347 -19.13 -13.20 0.89
C ARG A 347 -19.21 -11.91 0.08
N VAL A 348 -18.05 -11.25 -0.04
CA VAL A 348 -17.83 -10.01 -0.78
C VAL A 348 -17.10 -10.29 -2.10
N GLY A 349 -17.57 -9.64 -3.16
CA GLY A 349 -16.90 -9.53 -4.45
C GLY A 349 -16.49 -8.09 -4.73
N VAL A 350 -15.35 -7.89 -5.39
CA VAL A 350 -14.84 -6.56 -5.76
C VAL A 350 -14.47 -6.54 -7.24
N MET A 351 -15.00 -5.58 -7.99
CA MET A 351 -14.59 -5.26 -9.35
C MET A 351 -13.97 -3.87 -9.36
N GLY A 352 -12.88 -3.70 -10.11
CA GLY A 352 -12.25 -2.40 -10.30
C GLY A 352 -11.76 -2.22 -11.72
N HIS A 353 -12.02 -1.06 -12.33
CA HIS A 353 -11.54 -0.73 -13.69
C HIS A 353 -10.26 0.11 -13.67
N SER A 354 -9.29 -0.15 -14.55
CA SER A 354 -8.08 0.68 -14.70
C SER A 354 -7.31 0.83 -13.37
N ARG A 355 -7.05 2.06 -12.89
CA ARG A 355 -6.50 2.33 -11.54
C ARG A 355 -7.41 1.86 -10.40
N GLY A 356 -8.72 1.76 -10.63
CA GLY A 356 -9.66 1.07 -9.75
C GLY A 356 -9.42 -0.45 -9.69
N GLY A 357 -8.88 -1.07 -10.74
CA GLY A 357 -8.53 -2.50 -10.76
C GLY A 357 -7.31 -2.83 -9.89
N GLU A 358 -6.32 -1.95 -9.88
CA GLU A 358 -5.23 -1.97 -8.89
C GLU A 358 -5.74 -1.57 -7.49
N GLY A 359 -6.73 -0.69 -7.40
CA GLY A 359 -7.50 -0.46 -6.18
C GLY A 359 -8.25 -1.70 -5.67
N ALA A 360 -8.71 -2.59 -6.54
CA ALA A 360 -9.40 -3.82 -6.17
C ALA A 360 -8.45 -4.91 -5.67
N THR A 361 -7.22 -5.00 -6.21
CA THR A 361 -6.17 -5.84 -5.62
C THR A 361 -5.68 -5.26 -4.29
N SER A 362 -5.52 -3.93 -4.20
CA SER A 362 -5.21 -3.22 -2.95
C SER A 362 -6.28 -3.44 -1.86
N ALA A 363 -7.56 -3.37 -2.20
CA ALA A 363 -8.65 -3.68 -1.27
C ALA A 363 -8.49 -5.09 -0.66
N ALA A 364 -8.09 -6.08 -1.46
CA ALA A 364 -7.87 -7.44 -0.98
C ALA A 364 -6.67 -7.56 -0.03
N THR A 365 -5.52 -6.94 -0.37
CA THR A 365 -4.32 -7.02 0.50
C THR A 365 -4.47 -6.20 1.79
N LEU A 366 -5.07 -5.00 1.72
CA LEU A 366 -5.39 -4.19 2.89
C LEU A 366 -6.39 -4.90 3.82
N ASN A 367 -7.44 -5.51 3.25
CA ASN A 367 -8.41 -6.30 4.00
C ASN A 367 -7.74 -7.47 4.74
N GLN A 368 -6.80 -8.16 4.09
CA GLN A 368 -6.06 -9.27 4.69
C GLN A 368 -5.07 -8.82 5.77
N GLY A 369 -4.70 -7.53 5.84
CA GLY A 369 -3.96 -6.95 6.97
C GLY A 369 -4.81 -6.67 8.22
N LEU A 370 -6.14 -6.71 8.13
CA LEU A 370 -7.04 -6.48 9.27
C LEU A 370 -7.02 -7.68 10.24
N GLU A 371 -7.22 -7.41 11.54
CA GLU A 371 -7.44 -8.46 12.56
C GLU A 371 -8.69 -9.30 12.24
N ASN A 372 -9.72 -8.65 11.70
CA ASN A 372 -10.98 -9.27 11.26
C ASN A 372 -11.27 -8.83 9.81
N PRO A 373 -10.74 -9.54 8.80
CA PRO A 373 -11.00 -9.23 7.39
C PRO A 373 -12.47 -9.44 7.01
N PHE A 374 -13.02 -8.58 6.15
CA PHE A 374 -14.26 -8.86 5.43
C PHE A 374 -14.08 -10.04 4.48
N GLY A 375 -15.17 -10.72 4.12
CA GLY A 375 -15.18 -11.91 3.26
C GLY A 375 -14.88 -11.68 1.78
N ILE A 376 -13.85 -10.90 1.42
CA ILE A 376 -13.43 -10.66 0.04
C ILE A 376 -12.86 -11.95 -0.55
N ILE A 377 -13.70 -12.70 -1.26
CA ILE A 377 -13.38 -14.02 -1.85
C ILE A 377 -13.29 -14.01 -3.39
N SER A 378 -13.62 -12.88 -4.02
CA SER A 378 -13.68 -12.74 -5.48
C SER A 378 -13.24 -11.35 -5.93
N VAL A 379 -12.14 -11.26 -6.68
CA VAL A 379 -11.54 -9.99 -7.14
C VAL A 379 -11.47 -9.97 -8.67
N LEU A 380 -12.01 -8.92 -9.29
CA LEU A 380 -12.07 -8.75 -10.75
C LEU A 380 -11.43 -7.41 -11.19
N PRO A 381 -10.13 -7.39 -11.48
CA PRO A 381 -9.48 -6.24 -12.12
C PRO A 381 -9.80 -6.19 -13.63
N LEU A 382 -10.53 -5.16 -14.06
CA LEU A 382 -10.95 -4.91 -15.44
C LEU A 382 -10.02 -3.88 -16.10
N ALA A 383 -9.40 -4.24 -17.23
CA ALA A 383 -8.41 -3.42 -17.94
C ALA A 383 -7.37 -2.73 -17.03
N PRO A 384 -6.78 -3.43 -16.04
CA PRO A 384 -6.15 -2.75 -14.91
C PRO A 384 -4.71 -2.32 -15.22
N VAL A 385 -4.29 -1.25 -14.55
CA VAL A 385 -2.86 -1.00 -14.32
C VAL A 385 -2.32 -1.97 -13.27
N ASP A 386 -0.99 -2.07 -13.16
CA ASP A 386 -0.30 -2.85 -12.13
C ASP A 386 1.03 -2.16 -11.81
N PHE A 387 0.94 -0.94 -11.27
CA PHE A 387 2.11 -0.12 -10.96
C PHE A 387 2.94 -0.71 -9.81
N GLY A 388 2.30 -1.33 -8.82
CA GLY A 388 2.88 -1.88 -7.59
C GLY A 388 3.09 -3.39 -7.54
N ARG A 389 2.66 -4.17 -8.55
CA ARG A 389 2.81 -5.65 -8.61
C ARG A 389 2.30 -6.37 -7.36
N MET A 390 1.05 -6.09 -6.99
CA MET A 390 0.39 -6.70 -5.84
C MET A 390 0.03 -8.16 -6.11
N THR A 391 0.47 -9.06 -5.22
CA THR A 391 0.08 -10.47 -5.23
C THR A 391 -1.12 -10.71 -4.32
N VAL A 392 -2.17 -11.33 -4.85
CA VAL A 392 -3.45 -11.51 -4.14
C VAL A 392 -3.64 -12.99 -3.76
N PRO A 393 -3.57 -13.35 -2.47
CA PRO A 393 -3.89 -14.70 -1.98
C PRO A 393 -5.38 -14.90 -1.72
N ASP A 394 -5.77 -16.16 -1.59
CA ASP A 394 -7.01 -16.70 -1.00
C ASP A 394 -8.35 -16.23 -1.58
N ALA A 395 -8.35 -15.34 -2.57
CA ALA A 395 -9.50 -14.93 -3.36
C ALA A 395 -9.41 -15.42 -4.81
N SER A 396 -10.54 -15.77 -5.41
CA SER A 396 -10.61 -16.06 -6.85
C SER A 396 -10.31 -14.77 -7.64
N LEU A 397 -9.34 -14.81 -8.56
CA LEU A 397 -8.83 -13.62 -9.25
C LEU A 397 -9.12 -13.69 -10.76
N GLY A 398 -9.92 -12.77 -11.29
CA GLY A 398 -10.30 -12.71 -12.70
C GLY A 398 -9.87 -11.39 -13.35
N VAL A 399 -8.75 -11.39 -14.07
CA VAL A 399 -8.20 -10.18 -14.70
C VAL A 399 -8.62 -10.09 -16.16
N PHE A 400 -9.41 -9.07 -16.51
CA PHE A 400 -9.98 -8.91 -17.84
C PHE A 400 -9.14 -7.92 -18.66
N LEU A 401 -8.73 -8.31 -19.87
CA LEU A 401 -7.66 -7.67 -20.64
C LEU A 401 -8.13 -7.35 -22.09
N PRO A 402 -8.56 -6.11 -22.39
CA PRO A 402 -8.95 -5.71 -23.74
C PRO A 402 -7.75 -5.66 -24.71
N TYR A 403 -7.83 -6.31 -25.87
CA TYR A 403 -6.67 -6.40 -26.76
C TYR A 403 -6.29 -5.08 -27.45
N CYS A 404 -7.29 -4.24 -27.71
CA CYS A 404 -7.17 -2.93 -28.35
C CYS A 404 -7.24 -1.79 -27.33
N ASP A 405 -6.79 -2.04 -26.09
CA ASP A 405 -6.60 -1.02 -25.06
C ASP A 405 -5.60 0.05 -25.55
N GLY A 406 -6.04 1.30 -25.55
CA GLY A 406 -5.25 2.47 -25.89
C GLY A 406 -4.74 3.25 -24.67
N ASP A 407 -5.18 2.95 -23.45
CA ASP A 407 -4.77 3.63 -22.22
C ASP A 407 -3.75 2.82 -21.40
N VAL A 408 -3.96 1.52 -21.23
CA VAL A 408 -3.02 0.58 -20.62
C VAL A 408 -2.46 -0.36 -21.69
N SER A 409 -2.05 0.18 -22.85
CA SER A 409 -1.74 -0.64 -24.04
C SER A 409 -0.58 -1.65 -23.89
N ASN A 410 0.21 -1.59 -22.80
CA ASN A 410 1.17 -2.63 -22.43
C ASN A 410 0.54 -3.86 -21.76
N GLN A 411 -0.74 -3.78 -21.36
CA GLN A 411 -1.51 -4.82 -20.69
C GLN A 411 -0.83 -5.32 -19.40
N GLN A 412 -0.17 -4.42 -18.67
CA GLN A 412 0.60 -4.75 -17.45
C GLN A 412 -0.21 -5.49 -16.39
N GLY A 413 -1.54 -5.31 -16.34
CA GLY A 413 -2.45 -6.11 -15.53
C GLY A 413 -2.29 -7.64 -15.65
N GLN A 414 -1.74 -8.14 -16.75
CA GLN A 414 -1.37 -9.55 -16.94
C GLN A 414 -0.43 -10.05 -15.82
N HIS A 415 0.42 -9.18 -15.25
CA HIS A 415 1.28 -9.49 -14.10
C HIS A 415 0.51 -9.93 -12.85
N MET A 416 -0.69 -9.39 -12.58
CA MET A 416 -1.48 -9.79 -11.40
C MET A 416 -1.77 -11.30 -11.37
N ILE A 417 -1.90 -11.93 -12.55
CA ILE A 417 -2.05 -13.39 -12.71
C ILE A 417 -0.69 -14.11 -12.76
N ASP A 418 0.36 -13.48 -13.30
CA ASP A 418 1.70 -14.07 -13.39
C ASP A 418 2.42 -14.14 -12.06
N ASP A 419 2.28 -13.11 -11.22
CA ASP A 419 2.94 -13.01 -9.92
C ASP A 419 2.17 -13.77 -8.84
N SER A 420 0.84 -13.64 -8.78
CA SER A 420 0.03 -14.27 -7.72
C SER A 420 0.00 -15.81 -7.79
N ARG A 421 0.09 -16.42 -8.98
CA ARG A 421 -0.23 -17.85 -9.17
C ARG A 421 0.63 -18.85 -8.39
N HIS A 422 1.84 -18.45 -7.96
CA HIS A 422 2.76 -19.30 -7.20
C HIS A 422 3.23 -18.65 -5.88
N ALA A 423 2.64 -17.51 -5.48
CA ALA A 423 3.13 -16.68 -4.37
C ALA A 423 2.75 -17.18 -2.96
N PHE A 424 1.74 -18.05 -2.82
CA PHE A 424 1.21 -18.48 -1.51
C PHE A 424 0.90 -19.98 -1.40
N GLY A 425 0.92 -20.74 -2.51
CA GLY A 425 0.54 -22.16 -2.52
C GLY A 425 -0.92 -22.42 -2.13
N ASP A 426 -1.79 -21.46 -2.41
CA ASP A 426 -3.18 -21.40 -1.98
C ASP A 426 -4.13 -22.14 -2.94
N ASP A 427 -5.40 -22.22 -2.55
CA ASP A 427 -6.38 -23.11 -3.16
C ASP A 427 -7.47 -22.34 -3.90
N VAL A 428 -7.08 -21.42 -4.79
CA VAL A 428 -7.99 -20.57 -5.57
C VAL A 428 -7.66 -20.52 -7.06
N MET A 429 -8.70 -20.43 -7.89
CA MET A 429 -8.56 -20.25 -9.34
C MET A 429 -8.14 -18.81 -9.68
N ARG A 430 -7.21 -18.67 -10.61
CA ARG A 430 -6.80 -17.37 -11.19
C ARG A 430 -6.94 -17.41 -12.71
N SER A 431 -7.56 -16.41 -13.31
CA SER A 431 -7.92 -16.37 -14.74
C SER A 431 -7.53 -15.05 -15.40
N ALA A 432 -6.74 -15.10 -16.47
CA ALA A 432 -6.55 -13.99 -17.39
C ALA A 432 -7.55 -14.14 -18.56
N VAL A 433 -8.44 -13.15 -18.73
CA VAL A 433 -9.52 -13.15 -19.73
C VAL A 433 -9.24 -12.09 -20.79
N TRP A 434 -8.66 -12.49 -21.91
CA TRP A 434 -8.34 -11.59 -23.02
C TRP A 434 -9.54 -11.40 -23.94
N VAL A 435 -10.01 -10.16 -24.08
CA VAL A 435 -11.13 -9.79 -24.96
C VAL A 435 -10.57 -9.17 -26.23
N MET A 436 -10.53 -9.95 -27.32
CA MET A 436 -10.02 -9.45 -28.59
C MET A 436 -11.00 -8.43 -29.21
N GLY A 437 -10.47 -7.36 -29.79
CA GLY A 437 -11.27 -6.30 -30.39
C GLY A 437 -11.91 -5.31 -29.41
N ALA A 438 -11.74 -5.48 -28.09
CA ALA A 438 -12.18 -4.50 -27.08
C ALA A 438 -11.10 -3.45 -26.76
N ASN A 439 -11.53 -2.23 -26.39
CA ASN A 439 -10.70 -1.12 -25.93
C ASN A 439 -10.83 -0.94 -24.40
N HIS A 440 -10.24 0.12 -23.85
CA HIS A 440 -10.25 0.37 -22.41
C HIS A 440 -11.66 0.67 -21.87
N ASN A 441 -12.42 1.51 -22.60
CA ASN A 441 -13.55 2.23 -22.02
C ASN A 441 -14.92 1.55 -22.17
N PHE A 442 -15.17 0.85 -23.28
CA PHE A 442 -16.55 0.52 -23.70
C PHE A 442 -17.21 -0.63 -22.93
N PHE A 443 -16.56 -1.17 -21.90
CA PHE A 443 -17.21 -2.04 -20.90
C PHE A 443 -18.19 -1.30 -19.98
N ASN A 444 -18.22 0.04 -20.03
CA ASN A 444 -19.02 0.87 -19.14
C ASN A 444 -19.79 1.98 -19.92
N THR A 445 -20.88 2.49 -19.36
CA THR A 445 -21.75 3.50 -20.00
C THR A 445 -21.24 4.94 -19.87
N VAL A 446 -20.49 5.26 -18.80
CA VAL A 446 -19.86 6.57 -18.57
C VAL A 446 -18.56 6.62 -19.40
N TRP A 447 -18.09 7.81 -19.81
CA TRP A 447 -16.93 7.99 -20.70
C TRP A 447 -17.04 7.32 -22.10
N THR A 448 -18.09 6.54 -22.38
CA THR A 448 -18.36 5.94 -23.71
C THR A 448 -19.10 6.93 -24.63
N PRO A 449 -18.56 7.26 -25.82
CA PRO A 449 -19.19 8.17 -26.77
C PRO A 449 -20.61 7.76 -27.16
N GLY A 450 -21.53 8.72 -27.14
CA GLY A 450 -22.94 8.51 -27.47
C GLY A 450 -23.79 7.89 -26.35
N LEU A 451 -23.18 7.39 -25.26
CA LEU A 451 -23.87 6.93 -24.06
C LEU A 451 -23.80 7.96 -22.91
N TYR A 452 -22.69 8.70 -22.80
CA TYR A 452 -22.51 9.75 -21.79
C TYR A 452 -22.18 11.11 -22.45
N PRO A 453 -22.60 12.25 -21.87
CA PRO A 453 -22.47 13.57 -22.52
C PRO A 453 -21.12 14.28 -22.33
N TYR A 454 -20.28 13.83 -21.39
CA TYR A 454 -19.03 14.49 -21.00
C TYR A 454 -17.86 13.54 -20.97
N SER A 455 -16.64 14.05 -21.14
CA SER A 455 -15.41 13.30 -20.95
C SER A 455 -15.41 11.95 -21.69
N THR A 456 -15.76 11.91 -22.99
CA THR A 456 -15.91 10.63 -23.71
C THR A 456 -14.82 10.39 -24.75
N SER A 457 -14.36 9.14 -24.84
CA SER A 457 -13.31 8.73 -25.78
C SER A 457 -13.45 7.27 -26.22
N ASP A 458 -13.24 7.02 -27.52
CA ASP A 458 -12.51 5.81 -27.90
C ASP A 458 -11.04 6.09 -27.62
N ASP A 459 -10.44 5.30 -26.74
CA ASP A 459 -9.04 5.36 -26.31
C ASP A 459 -8.06 4.87 -27.40
N TRP A 460 -8.54 4.14 -28.41
CA TRP A 460 -7.69 3.70 -29.51
C TRP A 460 -7.35 4.83 -30.49
N ASN A 461 -6.17 4.75 -31.11
CA ASN A 461 -5.69 5.73 -32.08
C ASN A 461 -6.65 5.89 -33.27
N ARG A 462 -7.40 7.00 -33.28
CA ARG A 462 -8.41 7.34 -34.30
C ARG A 462 -7.85 7.49 -35.72
N ASN A 463 -6.53 7.59 -35.89
CA ASN A 463 -5.86 7.61 -37.19
C ASN A 463 -5.45 6.22 -37.71
N ASP A 464 -5.54 5.16 -36.88
CA ASP A 464 -5.27 3.79 -37.32
C ASP A 464 -6.40 3.32 -38.25
N THR A 465 -6.02 3.04 -39.49
CA THR A 465 -6.89 2.59 -40.59
C THR A 465 -6.42 1.26 -41.19
N THR A 466 -5.50 0.55 -40.51
CA THR A 466 -4.78 -0.60 -41.09
C THR A 466 -4.57 -1.78 -40.15
N SER A 467 -4.82 -1.65 -38.83
CA SER A 467 -4.76 -2.76 -37.88
C SER A 467 -6.13 -3.34 -37.52
N SER A 468 -6.11 -4.52 -36.90
CA SER A 468 -7.28 -5.20 -36.31
C SER A 468 -7.98 -4.42 -35.19
N CYS A 469 -7.40 -3.31 -34.74
CA CYS A 469 -8.00 -2.42 -33.75
C CYS A 469 -8.54 -1.13 -34.37
N SER A 470 -8.38 -0.91 -35.67
CA SER A 470 -9.08 0.16 -36.39
C SER A 470 -10.60 -0.01 -36.26
N THR A 471 -11.35 1.08 -36.17
CA THR A 471 -12.82 1.08 -36.15
C THR A 471 -13.47 0.61 -37.46
N ARG A 472 -12.66 0.25 -38.47
CA ARG A 472 -13.10 -0.31 -39.76
C ARG A 472 -12.78 -1.81 -39.95
N ASP A 473 -12.04 -2.44 -39.04
CA ASP A 473 -11.73 -3.87 -39.14
C ASP A 473 -12.84 -4.69 -38.45
N ALA A 474 -13.41 -5.70 -39.12
CA ALA A 474 -14.50 -6.50 -38.56
C ALA A 474 -14.14 -7.32 -37.29
N SER A 475 -12.86 -7.40 -36.90
CA SER A 475 -12.43 -7.98 -35.62
C SER A 475 -12.43 -6.97 -34.46
N ARG A 476 -12.67 -5.68 -34.73
CA ARG A 476 -12.92 -4.65 -33.71
C ARG A 476 -14.37 -4.75 -33.22
N LEU A 477 -14.57 -4.78 -31.90
CA LEU A 477 -15.90 -4.82 -31.31
C LEU A 477 -16.49 -3.39 -31.20
N THR A 478 -17.77 -3.24 -31.54
CA THR A 478 -18.51 -1.98 -31.31
C THR A 478 -18.76 -1.74 -29.83
N ALA A 479 -19.02 -0.49 -29.42
CA ALA A 479 -19.26 -0.15 -28.01
C ALA A 479 -20.35 -0.99 -27.35
N ALA A 480 -21.47 -1.24 -28.05
CA ALA A 480 -22.55 -2.10 -27.54
C ALA A 480 -22.13 -3.57 -27.38
N GLN A 481 -21.27 -4.09 -28.27
CA GLN A 481 -20.73 -5.44 -28.16
C GLN A 481 -19.74 -5.58 -26.99
N GLN A 482 -18.88 -4.58 -26.78
CA GLN A 482 -17.95 -4.55 -25.66
C GLN A 482 -18.69 -4.46 -24.31
N TYR A 483 -19.70 -3.60 -24.23
CA TYR A 483 -20.58 -3.50 -23.07
C TYR A 483 -21.29 -4.83 -22.79
N GLN A 484 -21.85 -5.50 -23.80
CA GLN A 484 -22.45 -6.82 -23.62
C GLN A 484 -21.43 -7.85 -23.12
N VAL A 485 -20.22 -7.92 -23.70
CA VAL A 485 -19.17 -8.82 -23.21
C VAL A 485 -18.83 -8.53 -21.75
N GLY A 486 -18.67 -7.26 -21.37
CA GLY A 486 -18.46 -6.84 -19.99
C GLY A 486 -19.55 -7.33 -19.05
N VAL A 487 -20.80 -7.00 -19.34
CA VAL A 487 -21.96 -7.39 -18.52
C VAL A 487 -22.11 -8.91 -18.44
N SER A 488 -21.89 -9.64 -19.53
CA SER A 488 -21.99 -11.12 -19.56
C SER A 488 -20.90 -11.77 -18.70
N TYR A 489 -19.63 -11.41 -18.91
CA TYR A 489 -18.50 -12.06 -18.24
C TYR A 489 -18.30 -11.58 -16.80
N MET A 490 -18.52 -10.29 -16.48
CA MET A 490 -18.45 -9.81 -15.09
C MET A 490 -19.55 -10.47 -14.23
N THR A 491 -20.78 -10.57 -14.74
CA THR A 491 -21.87 -11.27 -14.05
C THR A 491 -21.55 -12.77 -13.90
N GLY A 492 -21.05 -13.41 -14.96
CA GLY A 492 -20.65 -14.83 -14.93
C GLY A 492 -19.55 -15.13 -13.93
N PHE A 493 -18.56 -14.23 -13.77
CA PHE A 493 -17.49 -14.39 -12.80
C PHE A 493 -18.03 -14.42 -11.37
N PHE A 494 -18.80 -13.42 -10.94
CA PHE A 494 -19.34 -13.38 -9.57
C PHE A 494 -20.42 -14.45 -9.29
N ARG A 495 -21.24 -14.81 -10.30
CA ARG A 495 -22.17 -15.96 -10.20
C ARG A 495 -21.42 -17.27 -9.97
N LEU A 496 -20.30 -17.46 -10.66
CA LEU A 496 -19.42 -18.60 -10.46
C LEU A 496 -18.74 -18.58 -9.09
N THR A 497 -17.95 -17.55 -8.78
CA THR A 497 -17.03 -17.51 -7.62
C THR A 497 -17.74 -17.36 -6.28
N MET A 498 -18.85 -16.62 -6.22
CA MET A 498 -19.59 -16.35 -4.98
C MET A 498 -20.92 -17.10 -4.88
N GLY A 499 -21.52 -17.43 -6.03
CA GLY A 499 -22.78 -18.18 -6.12
C GLY A 499 -22.57 -19.71 -6.22
N GLY A 500 -21.37 -20.15 -6.61
CA GLY A 500 -21.08 -21.57 -6.87
C GLY A 500 -21.71 -22.10 -8.17
N GLU A 501 -22.07 -21.21 -9.10
CA GLU A 501 -22.76 -21.55 -10.34
C GLU A 501 -21.80 -22.14 -11.38
N THR A 502 -21.42 -23.41 -11.16
CA THR A 502 -20.40 -24.14 -11.93
C THR A 502 -20.71 -24.29 -13.43
N GLN A 503 -21.93 -24.02 -13.90
CA GLN A 503 -22.21 -23.95 -15.33
C GLN A 503 -21.41 -22.85 -16.05
N PHE A 504 -20.93 -21.83 -15.33
CA PHE A 504 -20.10 -20.76 -15.87
C PHE A 504 -18.58 -21.04 -15.78
N GLN A 505 -18.16 -22.16 -15.17
CA GLN A 505 -16.73 -22.55 -15.06
C GLN A 505 -15.98 -22.53 -16.42
N PRO A 506 -16.55 -23.01 -17.55
CA PRO A 506 -15.87 -23.01 -18.85
C PRO A 506 -15.57 -21.62 -19.44
N LEU A 507 -16.12 -20.54 -18.86
CA LEU A 507 -15.82 -19.17 -19.27
C LEU A 507 -14.50 -18.64 -18.69
N PHE A 508 -13.91 -19.31 -17.69
CA PHE A 508 -12.78 -18.80 -16.90
C PHE A 508 -11.67 -19.81 -16.60
N ASP A 509 -11.83 -21.09 -16.96
CA ASP A 509 -10.92 -22.18 -16.58
C ASP A 509 -9.90 -22.63 -17.66
N GLY A 510 -10.03 -22.13 -18.89
CA GLY A 510 -9.18 -22.52 -20.02
C GLY A 510 -9.41 -23.96 -20.53
N SER A 511 -10.51 -24.61 -20.14
CA SER A 511 -10.86 -25.97 -20.58
C SER A 511 -11.42 -26.01 -22.01
N THR A 512 -12.06 -24.92 -22.44
CA THR A 512 -12.67 -24.76 -23.78
C THR A 512 -12.50 -23.32 -24.27
N LYS A 513 -12.86 -23.03 -25.54
CA LYS A 513 -13.00 -21.64 -25.98
C LYS A 513 -14.24 -21.02 -25.29
N PRO A 514 -14.09 -19.94 -24.49
CA PRO A 514 -15.20 -19.34 -23.78
C PRO A 514 -16.16 -18.64 -24.75
N THR A 515 -17.46 -18.84 -24.55
CA THR A 515 -18.53 -18.11 -25.24
C THR A 515 -19.87 -18.30 -24.52
N THR A 516 -20.72 -17.27 -24.57
CA THR A 516 -22.12 -17.32 -24.09
C THR A 516 -23.09 -17.24 -25.27
N THR A 517 -24.38 -17.46 -25.04
CA THR A 517 -25.41 -17.25 -26.07
C THR A 517 -25.52 -15.80 -26.56
N ALA A 518 -25.22 -14.79 -25.73
CA ALA A 518 -25.21 -13.39 -26.17
C ALA A 518 -23.86 -12.92 -26.76
N THR A 519 -22.73 -13.52 -26.37
CA THR A 519 -21.37 -13.09 -26.78
C THR A 519 -20.76 -13.93 -27.92
N SER A 520 -21.58 -14.65 -28.68
CA SER A 520 -21.13 -15.55 -29.78
C SER A 520 -20.37 -14.86 -30.92
N PHE A 521 -20.37 -13.52 -30.98
CA PHE A 521 -19.56 -12.72 -31.89
C PHE A 521 -18.11 -12.49 -31.42
N ALA A 522 -17.79 -12.72 -30.14
CA ALA A 522 -16.53 -12.31 -29.54
C ALA A 522 -15.44 -13.40 -29.64
N ASP A 523 -14.20 -12.99 -29.91
CA ASP A 523 -13.03 -13.83 -29.66
C ASP A 523 -12.48 -13.53 -28.26
N VAL A 524 -12.95 -14.29 -27.27
CA VAL A 524 -12.42 -14.26 -25.91
C VAL A 524 -11.48 -15.44 -25.71
N ARG A 525 -10.35 -15.21 -25.02
CA ARG A 525 -9.29 -16.21 -24.79
C ARG A 525 -8.93 -16.22 -23.31
N VAL A 526 -8.73 -17.40 -22.75
CA VAL A 526 -8.56 -17.58 -21.30
C VAL A 526 -7.30 -18.36 -21.01
N MET A 527 -6.54 -17.88 -20.03
CA MET A 527 -5.42 -18.62 -19.44
C MET A 527 -5.61 -18.68 -17.93
N ALA A 528 -5.83 -19.89 -17.43
CA ALA A 528 -6.07 -20.15 -16.04
C ALA A 528 -4.81 -20.61 -15.31
N SER A 529 -4.86 -20.52 -13.98
CA SER A 529 -4.02 -21.26 -13.06
C SER A 529 -4.99 -21.89 -12.06
N GLN A 530 -5.09 -23.22 -12.07
CA GLN A 530 -6.02 -23.96 -11.24
C GLN A 530 -5.50 -24.04 -9.78
N PRO A 531 -6.38 -24.21 -8.77
CA PRO A 531 -6.01 -24.30 -7.36
C PRO A 531 -4.88 -25.28 -7.05
N THR A 532 -4.12 -25.06 -5.97
CA THR A 532 -2.98 -25.92 -5.62
C THR A 532 -3.41 -27.37 -5.33
N ASN A 533 -4.60 -27.63 -4.75
CA ASN A 533 -5.07 -29.01 -4.58
C ASN A 533 -5.37 -29.69 -5.94
N ALA A 534 -5.85 -28.90 -6.90
CA ALA A 534 -6.31 -29.36 -8.21
C ALA A 534 -5.16 -29.59 -9.21
N THR A 535 -3.95 -29.12 -8.88
CA THR A 535 -2.84 -28.98 -9.83
C THR A 535 -1.65 -29.89 -9.50
N THR A 536 -1.15 -30.63 -10.49
CA THR A 536 0.14 -31.33 -10.46
C THR A 536 1.10 -30.63 -11.41
N LEU A 537 1.60 -29.47 -10.99
CA LEU A 537 2.57 -28.65 -11.74
C LEU A 537 3.87 -29.43 -11.94
N VAL A 538 4.20 -29.82 -13.16
CA VAL A 538 5.47 -30.52 -13.49
C VAL A 538 6.63 -29.53 -13.41
N THR A 539 6.49 -28.37 -14.05
CA THR A 539 7.46 -27.26 -14.02
C THR A 539 6.79 -25.93 -14.36
N ASP A 540 7.17 -24.87 -13.67
CA ASP A 540 6.83 -23.46 -13.96
C ASP A 540 7.57 -22.91 -15.21
N PHE A 541 8.68 -23.55 -15.59
CA PHE A 541 9.72 -23.09 -16.52
C PHE A 541 10.48 -21.82 -16.10
N ALA A 542 10.32 -21.36 -14.86
CA ALA A 542 10.92 -20.12 -14.35
C ALA A 542 12.40 -20.26 -13.95
N LYS A 543 12.91 -21.50 -13.79
CA LYS A 543 14.27 -21.79 -13.29
C LYS A 543 14.93 -22.94 -14.06
N SER A 544 16.23 -22.81 -14.33
CA SER A 544 17.03 -23.82 -15.05
C SER A 544 17.05 -25.15 -14.30
N SER A 545 16.63 -26.24 -14.96
CA SER A 545 16.45 -27.56 -14.33
C SER A 545 17.10 -28.68 -15.15
N THR A 546 17.79 -29.60 -14.48
CA THR A 546 18.38 -30.80 -15.13
C THR A 546 17.34 -31.79 -15.64
N LEU A 547 16.07 -31.63 -15.25
CA LEU A 547 14.94 -32.40 -15.77
C LEU A 547 14.43 -31.88 -17.13
N VAL A 548 14.75 -30.62 -17.46
CA VAL A 548 14.42 -29.94 -18.72
C VAL A 548 15.65 -29.96 -19.63
N ARG A 549 15.59 -30.70 -20.74
CA ARG A 549 16.75 -31.02 -21.59
C ARG A 549 16.40 -30.86 -23.06
N THR A 550 17.26 -30.24 -23.87
CA THR A 550 17.09 -30.25 -25.33
C THR A 550 17.72 -31.47 -25.99
N ALA A 551 17.24 -31.78 -27.19
CA ALA A 551 17.82 -32.76 -28.11
C ALA A 551 17.74 -32.23 -29.56
N GLY A 552 18.54 -32.84 -30.45
CA GLY A 552 18.64 -32.44 -31.85
C GLY A 552 19.10 -30.99 -32.01
N ASN A 553 18.40 -30.23 -32.85
CA ASN A 553 18.71 -28.84 -33.19
C ASN A 553 18.10 -27.78 -32.26
N ALA A 554 17.62 -28.16 -31.06
CA ALA A 554 16.99 -27.23 -30.11
C ALA A 554 17.95 -26.66 -29.06
N SER A 555 17.76 -25.38 -28.74
CA SER A 555 18.32 -24.70 -27.57
C SER A 555 17.20 -24.18 -26.66
N ALA A 556 17.44 -24.19 -25.35
CA ALA A 556 16.50 -23.68 -24.36
C ALA A 556 17.25 -22.85 -23.31
N GLN A 557 16.65 -21.74 -22.89
CA GLN A 557 17.24 -20.79 -21.95
C GLN A 557 16.12 -20.11 -21.15
N VAL A 558 16.30 -20.00 -19.83
CA VAL A 558 15.41 -19.15 -19.02
C VAL A 558 15.67 -17.68 -19.35
N CYS A 559 14.61 -16.91 -19.52
CA CYS A 559 14.64 -15.46 -19.70
C CYS A 559 13.60 -14.80 -18.76
N ALA A 560 13.74 -13.50 -18.50
CA ALA A 560 12.76 -12.67 -17.80
C ALA A 560 12.85 -11.23 -18.31
N ASN A 561 11.80 -10.42 -18.11
CA ASN A 561 11.73 -8.99 -18.49
C ASN A 561 11.91 -8.67 -19.98
N ALA A 562 11.46 -7.47 -20.34
CA ALA A 562 11.77 -6.78 -21.58
C ALA A 562 12.99 -5.87 -21.39
N GLU A 563 13.83 -5.77 -22.42
CA GLU A 563 14.92 -4.80 -22.48
C GLU A 563 14.38 -3.39 -22.80
N THR A 564 14.78 -2.36 -22.04
CA THR A 564 14.41 -0.96 -22.30
C THR A 564 15.60 0.00 -22.16
N ALA A 565 15.35 1.31 -22.26
CA ALA A 565 16.36 2.35 -22.03
C ALA A 565 16.86 2.44 -20.57
N THR A 566 16.03 1.99 -19.62
CA THR A 566 16.20 2.19 -18.17
C THR A 566 16.25 0.88 -17.38
N SER A 567 16.07 -0.26 -18.04
CA SER A 567 16.10 -1.58 -17.39
C SER A 567 17.52 -1.98 -16.98
N ILE A 568 17.68 -2.30 -15.69
CA ILE A 568 18.86 -2.97 -15.13
C ILE A 568 18.85 -4.43 -15.61
N ALA A 569 19.99 -4.91 -16.10
CA ALA A 569 20.11 -6.26 -16.65
C ALA A 569 19.79 -7.35 -15.60
N PRO A 570 18.78 -8.22 -15.83
CA PRO A 570 18.43 -9.28 -14.89
C PRO A 570 19.50 -10.39 -14.84
N THR A 571 19.39 -11.25 -13.82
CA THR A 571 20.29 -12.41 -13.62
C THR A 571 20.14 -13.50 -14.68
N VAL A 572 19.07 -13.42 -15.49
CA VAL A 572 18.83 -14.17 -16.73
C VAL A 572 18.66 -13.18 -17.89
N PRO A 573 18.88 -13.57 -19.16
CA PRO A 573 18.72 -12.64 -20.29
C PRO A 573 17.28 -12.14 -20.47
N TYR A 574 17.14 -10.99 -21.12
CA TYR A 574 15.84 -10.44 -21.53
C TYR A 574 15.06 -11.36 -22.48
N CYS A 575 13.77 -11.57 -22.20
CA CYS A 575 12.88 -12.32 -23.09
C CYS A 575 12.64 -11.60 -24.42
N THR A 576 12.64 -10.26 -24.42
CA THR A 576 12.46 -9.40 -25.62
C THR A 576 13.48 -8.27 -25.66
N THR A 577 13.81 -7.76 -26.85
CA THR A 577 14.79 -6.68 -27.05
C THR A 577 14.12 -5.30 -27.14
N ARG A 578 14.89 -4.23 -26.98
CA ARG A 578 14.38 -2.84 -26.97
C ARG A 578 13.58 -2.46 -28.22
N GLU A 579 13.89 -3.03 -29.39
CA GLU A 579 13.17 -2.76 -30.65
C GLU A 579 11.77 -3.38 -30.70
N ILE A 580 11.43 -4.28 -29.76
CA ILE A 580 10.09 -4.85 -29.65
C ILE A 580 9.14 -3.85 -28.95
N GLY A 581 9.62 -3.06 -27.99
CA GLY A 581 8.80 -2.12 -27.24
C GLY A 581 7.88 -2.79 -26.20
N THR A 582 7.54 -2.03 -25.16
CA THR A 582 6.80 -2.50 -23.96
C THR A 582 5.35 -2.89 -24.27
N ALA A 583 4.68 -2.13 -25.15
CA ALA A 583 3.29 -2.35 -25.55
C ALA A 583 2.98 -3.77 -26.08
N ARG A 584 4.00 -4.47 -26.59
CA ARG A 584 3.85 -5.81 -27.18
C ARG A 584 4.15 -6.95 -26.23
N VAL A 585 4.54 -6.71 -24.97
CA VAL A 585 5.14 -7.77 -24.13
C VAL A 585 4.51 -7.87 -22.72
N PRO A 586 3.22 -8.19 -22.58
CA PRO A 586 2.46 -8.03 -21.33
C PRO A 586 3.00 -8.79 -20.11
N HIS A 587 3.60 -9.97 -20.31
CA HIS A 587 4.22 -10.75 -19.24
C HIS A 587 5.59 -10.22 -18.77
N TRP A 588 6.15 -9.24 -19.50
CA TRP A 588 7.54 -8.81 -19.40
C TRP A 588 7.71 -7.29 -19.41
N THR A 589 6.63 -6.52 -19.53
CA THR A 589 6.68 -5.06 -19.54
C THR A 589 7.23 -4.56 -18.20
N PRO A 590 8.11 -3.55 -18.18
CA PRO A 590 8.36 -2.84 -16.93
C PRO A 590 7.06 -2.14 -16.49
N VAL A 591 6.93 -1.94 -15.18
CA VAL A 591 5.85 -1.19 -14.54
C VAL A 591 6.45 -0.14 -13.60
N ARG A 592 5.64 0.81 -13.14
CA ARG A 592 6.12 2.04 -12.48
C ARG A 592 7.03 1.80 -11.27
N PHE A 593 6.55 1.06 -10.28
CA PHE A 593 7.29 0.78 -9.03
C PHE A 593 7.97 -0.61 -9.06
N GLY A 594 7.81 -1.34 -10.17
CA GLY A 594 8.41 -2.65 -10.43
C GLY A 594 9.40 -2.69 -11.60
N LEU A 595 9.94 -1.53 -12.03
CA LEU A 595 10.67 -1.34 -13.30
C LEU A 595 11.74 -2.42 -13.58
N ASN A 596 12.49 -2.79 -12.54
CA ASN A 596 13.60 -3.73 -12.58
C ASN A 596 13.32 -5.03 -11.80
N VAL A 597 12.11 -5.20 -11.29
CA VAL A 597 11.67 -6.43 -10.62
C VAL A 597 11.52 -7.52 -11.69
N PRO A 598 12.00 -8.76 -11.47
CA PRO A 598 11.86 -9.83 -12.46
C PRO A 598 10.41 -10.04 -12.92
N ALA A 599 10.18 -9.85 -14.22
CA ALA A 599 8.85 -9.99 -14.84
C ALA A 599 8.78 -11.34 -15.56
N THR A 600 7.74 -12.12 -15.23
CA THR A 600 7.43 -13.50 -15.64
C THR A 600 8.62 -14.30 -16.20
N PRO A 601 9.50 -14.87 -15.36
CA PRO A 601 10.55 -15.77 -15.82
C PRO A 601 9.98 -17.00 -16.54
N VAL A 602 10.45 -17.27 -17.76
CA VAL A 602 9.98 -18.38 -18.62
C VAL A 602 11.15 -19.09 -19.29
N THR A 603 10.91 -20.31 -19.80
CA THR A 603 11.89 -20.98 -20.66
C THR A 603 11.61 -20.65 -22.13
N ARG A 604 12.51 -19.87 -22.73
CA ARG A 604 12.57 -19.63 -24.18
C ARG A 604 13.23 -20.83 -24.87
N VAL A 605 12.54 -21.43 -25.83
CA VAL A 605 13.01 -22.56 -26.65
C VAL A 605 13.08 -22.14 -28.10
N THR A 606 14.15 -22.50 -28.80
CA THR A 606 14.30 -22.24 -30.25
C THR A 606 14.93 -23.46 -30.95
N TRP A 607 14.61 -23.66 -32.23
CA TRP A 607 15.16 -24.74 -33.05
C TRP A 607 15.51 -24.27 -34.46
N THR A 608 16.63 -24.78 -34.99
CA THR A 608 17.08 -24.45 -36.34
C THR A 608 16.56 -25.45 -37.38
N GLY A 609 15.92 -24.92 -38.42
CA GLY A 609 15.50 -25.68 -39.60
C GLY A 609 16.65 -26.04 -40.53
N SER A 610 16.35 -26.72 -41.64
CA SER A 610 17.36 -27.14 -42.62
C SER A 610 17.84 -25.98 -43.50
N ALA A 611 19.17 -25.78 -43.55
CA ALA A 611 19.80 -24.74 -44.36
C ALA A 611 19.73 -24.96 -45.88
N THR A 612 19.24 -26.13 -46.34
CA THR A 612 19.07 -26.47 -47.77
C THR A 612 17.61 -26.71 -48.17
N ASP A 613 16.70 -26.81 -47.20
CA ASP A 613 15.26 -26.98 -47.40
C ASP A 613 14.52 -26.34 -46.21
N PRO A 614 14.16 -25.05 -46.28
CA PRO A 614 13.55 -24.34 -45.16
C PRO A 614 12.23 -24.94 -44.67
N ALA A 615 11.52 -25.72 -45.50
CA ALA A 615 10.26 -26.37 -45.14
C ALA A 615 10.44 -27.75 -44.47
N ALA A 616 11.66 -28.29 -44.44
CA ALA A 616 11.94 -29.55 -43.76
C ALA A 616 11.96 -29.33 -42.23
N ALA A 617 11.05 -30.02 -41.52
CA ALA A 617 10.91 -29.99 -40.07
C ALA A 617 12.25 -30.21 -39.34
N SER A 618 12.51 -29.42 -38.29
CA SER A 618 13.71 -29.58 -37.48
C SER A 618 13.67 -30.86 -36.63
N THR A 619 14.85 -31.35 -36.26
CA THR A 619 15.03 -32.41 -35.25
C THR A 619 15.06 -31.87 -33.83
N GLY A 620 14.87 -30.55 -33.63
CA GLY A 620 14.87 -29.91 -32.34
C GLY A 620 13.74 -30.41 -31.43
N GLU A 621 14.07 -30.69 -30.18
CA GLU A 621 13.11 -31.19 -29.20
C GLU A 621 13.46 -30.73 -27.78
N LEU A 622 12.47 -30.33 -26.99
CA LEU A 622 12.57 -30.19 -25.54
C LEU A 622 12.01 -31.44 -24.87
N ARG A 623 12.66 -31.92 -23.80
CA ARG A 623 12.22 -33.04 -22.97
C ARG A 623 12.13 -32.59 -21.51
N VAL A 624 10.97 -32.77 -20.90
CA VAL A 624 10.70 -32.50 -19.48
C VAL A 624 10.46 -33.83 -18.76
N SER A 625 11.35 -34.16 -17.83
CA SER A 625 11.32 -35.43 -17.10
C SER A 625 10.46 -35.28 -15.84
N VAL A 626 9.42 -36.09 -15.69
CA VAL A 626 8.46 -35.96 -14.58
C VAL A 626 9.07 -36.46 -13.26
N PRO A 627 9.14 -35.62 -12.21
CA PRO A 627 9.64 -36.01 -10.88
C PRO A 627 8.88 -37.20 -10.30
N ALA A 628 9.54 -38.06 -9.53
CA ALA A 628 8.95 -39.31 -9.03
C ALA A 628 7.65 -39.11 -8.21
N GLY A 629 7.53 -38.03 -7.45
CA GLY A 629 6.32 -37.67 -6.70
C GLY A 629 5.24 -36.91 -7.49
N LYS A 630 5.37 -36.78 -8.82
CA LYS A 630 4.44 -36.06 -9.70
C LYS A 630 3.97 -36.90 -10.91
N ARG A 631 4.12 -38.23 -10.83
CA ARG A 631 3.88 -39.17 -11.96
C ARG A 631 2.48 -39.72 -12.04
N ASP A 632 1.84 -39.89 -10.89
CA ASP A 632 0.43 -40.22 -10.83
C ASP A 632 -0.36 -38.94 -11.09
N VAL A 633 -1.01 -38.93 -12.25
CA VAL A 633 -1.91 -37.89 -12.73
C VAL A 633 -3.27 -38.48 -13.10
N SER A 634 -3.55 -39.72 -12.65
CA SER A 634 -4.78 -40.46 -12.93
C SER A 634 -6.04 -39.80 -12.35
N THR A 635 -5.88 -38.87 -11.41
CA THR A 635 -6.93 -38.04 -10.79
C THR A 635 -7.12 -36.68 -11.47
N ARG A 636 -6.33 -36.35 -12.51
CA ARG A 636 -6.35 -35.06 -13.21
C ARG A 636 -7.12 -35.17 -14.52
N SER A 637 -7.94 -34.17 -14.87
CA SER A 637 -8.79 -34.21 -16.07
C SER A 637 -8.11 -33.67 -17.33
N GLN A 638 -7.02 -32.89 -17.19
CA GLN A 638 -6.32 -32.30 -18.33
C GLN A 638 -4.81 -32.13 -18.10
N LEU A 639 -4.08 -31.98 -19.20
CA LEU A 639 -2.70 -31.51 -19.29
C LEU A 639 -2.73 -30.10 -19.87
N THR A 640 -2.13 -29.14 -19.18
CA THR A 640 -2.02 -27.73 -19.59
C THR A 640 -0.57 -27.32 -19.82
N VAL A 641 -0.37 -26.37 -20.74
CA VAL A 641 0.89 -25.63 -20.90
C VAL A 641 0.62 -24.26 -21.51
N LYS A 642 1.28 -23.21 -21.00
CA LYS A 642 1.16 -21.85 -21.54
C LYS A 642 2.31 -21.56 -22.52
N THR A 643 1.99 -21.06 -23.72
CA THR A 643 2.94 -20.90 -24.83
C THR A 643 2.70 -19.62 -25.63
N ALA A 644 3.78 -19.04 -26.17
CA ALA A 644 3.72 -17.97 -27.17
C ALA A 644 4.84 -18.16 -28.21
N PRO A 645 4.65 -17.81 -29.50
CA PRO A 645 5.73 -17.94 -30.49
C PRO A 645 6.90 -17.00 -30.18
N ASP A 646 8.13 -17.53 -30.23
CA ASP A 646 9.36 -16.78 -29.93
C ASP A 646 9.50 -15.54 -30.80
N ARG A 647 10.18 -14.49 -30.32
CA ARG A 647 10.42 -13.24 -31.05
C ARG A 647 11.04 -13.36 -32.45
N THR A 648 11.67 -14.48 -32.82
CA THR A 648 12.13 -14.69 -34.21
C THR A 648 11.09 -15.31 -35.16
N VAL A 649 9.92 -15.73 -34.68
CA VAL A 649 8.83 -16.30 -35.51
C VAL A 649 8.05 -15.16 -36.20
N PRO A 650 7.89 -15.18 -37.54
CA PRO A 650 7.26 -14.07 -38.26
C PRO A 650 5.72 -14.09 -38.21
N THR A 651 5.10 -15.26 -38.38
CA THR A 651 3.62 -15.40 -38.48
C THR A 651 3.06 -16.46 -37.54
N GLY A 652 3.67 -17.65 -37.48
CA GLY A 652 3.30 -18.72 -36.56
C GLY A 652 4.25 -19.91 -36.67
N THR A 653 4.38 -20.69 -35.60
CA THR A 653 5.22 -21.89 -35.52
C THR A 653 4.36 -23.11 -35.20
N ASP A 654 4.91 -24.32 -35.08
CA ASP A 654 4.17 -25.46 -34.53
C ASP A 654 5.12 -26.45 -33.83
N PHE A 655 4.57 -27.28 -32.95
CA PHE A 655 5.29 -28.32 -32.23
C PHE A 655 4.34 -29.46 -31.83
N THR A 656 4.88 -30.66 -31.66
CA THR A 656 4.14 -31.82 -31.15
C THR A 656 4.39 -32.00 -29.65
N ILE A 657 3.34 -31.91 -28.85
CA ILE A 657 3.33 -32.35 -27.45
C ILE A 657 3.24 -33.88 -27.45
N THR A 658 4.15 -34.55 -26.74
CA THR A 658 4.13 -36.01 -26.57
C THR A 658 4.29 -36.40 -25.10
N VAL A 659 3.35 -37.16 -24.56
CA VAL A 659 3.35 -37.69 -23.17
C VAL A 659 3.76 -39.15 -23.19
N ILE A 660 4.61 -39.58 -22.25
CA ILE A 660 5.21 -40.93 -22.21
C ILE A 660 5.13 -41.51 -20.79
N ASP A 661 4.72 -42.78 -20.65
CA ASP A 661 4.58 -43.49 -19.37
C ASP A 661 5.79 -44.37 -18.96
N GLY A 662 5.67 -45.07 -17.82
CA GLY A 662 6.65 -46.00 -17.28
C GLY A 662 6.93 -47.24 -18.11
N ALA A 663 6.00 -47.66 -18.97
CA ALA A 663 6.17 -48.76 -19.91
C ALA A 663 6.77 -48.32 -21.25
N GLY A 664 6.76 -47.01 -21.54
CA GLY A 664 7.21 -46.43 -22.79
C GLY A 664 6.12 -46.32 -23.86
N ASN A 665 4.84 -46.44 -23.49
CA ASN A 665 3.74 -46.04 -24.38
C ASN A 665 3.76 -44.51 -24.54
N SER A 666 3.15 -44.00 -25.61
CA SER A 666 3.16 -42.57 -25.92
C SER A 666 1.88 -42.07 -26.58
N PHE A 667 1.42 -40.90 -26.14
CA PHE A 667 0.34 -40.13 -26.77
C PHE A 667 0.91 -38.84 -27.35
N SER A 668 0.44 -38.40 -28.52
CA SER A 668 0.91 -37.17 -29.19
C SER A 668 -0.23 -36.32 -29.78
N ARG A 669 -0.05 -35.00 -29.75
CA ARG A 669 -0.88 -33.98 -30.42
C ARG A 669 0.01 -32.85 -30.95
N ALA A 670 -0.30 -32.30 -32.12
CA ALA A 670 0.29 -31.05 -32.59
C ALA A 670 -0.39 -29.87 -31.89
N ALA A 671 0.35 -28.81 -31.56
CA ALA A 671 -0.21 -27.61 -30.93
C ALA A 671 -1.25 -26.94 -31.85
N SER A 672 -0.96 -26.85 -33.15
CA SER A 672 -1.90 -26.42 -34.19
C SER A 672 -3.22 -27.20 -34.27
N ALA A 673 -3.27 -28.41 -33.72
CA ALA A 673 -4.46 -29.28 -33.66
C ALA A 673 -5.16 -29.27 -32.29
N ILE A 674 -4.61 -28.54 -31.30
CA ILE A 674 -5.23 -28.27 -30.00
C ILE A 674 -5.85 -26.88 -30.05
N ASP A 675 -5.01 -25.85 -30.26
CA ASP A 675 -5.42 -24.48 -30.55
C ASP A 675 -4.34 -23.78 -31.40
N PRO A 676 -4.65 -23.38 -32.65
CA PRO A 676 -3.72 -22.61 -33.47
C PRO A 676 -3.54 -21.17 -32.99
N LEU A 677 -4.45 -20.62 -32.17
CA LEU A 677 -4.35 -19.25 -31.66
C LEU A 677 -3.18 -19.08 -30.67
N ALA A 678 -2.75 -20.16 -30.02
CA ALA A 678 -1.60 -20.20 -29.13
C ALA A 678 -0.23 -20.32 -29.82
N ILE A 679 -0.20 -20.69 -31.11
CA ILE A 679 1.04 -20.89 -31.89
C ILE A 679 1.19 -19.96 -33.10
N ASN A 680 0.18 -19.14 -33.37
CA ASN A 680 0.21 -18.02 -34.31
C ASN A 680 0.45 -16.67 -33.61
N ARG A 681 0.82 -15.65 -34.38
CA ARG A 681 0.88 -14.26 -33.92
C ARG A 681 -0.53 -13.72 -33.64
N LEU A 682 -0.65 -12.92 -32.57
CA LEU A 682 -1.83 -12.08 -32.36
C LEU A 682 -1.94 -11.02 -33.48
N PRO A 683 -3.15 -10.58 -33.86
CA PRO A 683 -3.34 -9.68 -34.99
C PRO A 683 -2.83 -8.26 -34.68
N GLY A 684 -2.55 -7.47 -35.73
CA GLY A 684 -2.03 -6.11 -35.58
C GLY A 684 -1.35 -5.53 -36.82
N GLY A 685 -0.92 -6.37 -37.76
CA GLY A 685 -0.30 -5.91 -39.01
C GLY A 685 0.99 -5.14 -38.73
N THR A 686 1.13 -3.94 -39.30
CA THR A 686 2.31 -3.08 -39.09
C THR A 686 2.25 -2.21 -37.83
N ASN A 687 1.18 -2.27 -37.03
CA ASN A 687 1.06 -1.46 -35.82
C ASN A 687 2.06 -1.94 -34.73
N THR A 688 2.81 -1.00 -34.15
CA THR A 688 3.88 -1.25 -33.16
C THR A 688 3.38 -1.55 -31.74
N THR A 689 2.13 -1.23 -31.44
CA THR A 689 1.45 -1.48 -30.15
C THR A 689 0.76 -2.85 -30.12
N LEU A 690 0.51 -3.44 -31.30
CA LEU A 690 -0.17 -4.73 -31.49
C LEU A 690 0.79 -5.84 -31.93
N ASN A 691 0.27 -7.01 -32.31
CA ASN A 691 1.03 -8.24 -32.49
C ASN A 691 1.70 -8.69 -31.17
N LYS A 692 0.95 -8.62 -30.06
CA LYS A 692 1.47 -8.84 -28.70
C LYS A 692 1.95 -10.29 -28.48
N PHE A 693 2.93 -10.45 -27.59
CA PHE A 693 3.49 -11.71 -27.14
C PHE A 693 2.78 -12.17 -25.85
N VAL A 694 1.64 -12.84 -26.00
CA VAL A 694 0.85 -13.36 -24.87
C VAL A 694 0.96 -14.89 -24.82
N LEU A 695 1.27 -15.43 -23.64
CA LEU A 695 1.33 -16.87 -23.34
C LEU A 695 -0.09 -17.44 -23.28
N GLN A 696 -0.59 -17.96 -24.40
CA GLN A 696 -1.90 -18.60 -24.50
C GLN A 696 -1.85 -20.05 -23.94
N GLN A 697 -2.97 -20.56 -23.45
CA GLN A 697 -3.05 -21.90 -22.85
C GLN A 697 -3.39 -22.97 -23.90
N LEU A 698 -2.58 -24.02 -23.99
CA LEU A 698 -2.93 -25.28 -24.64
C LEU A 698 -3.46 -26.26 -23.59
N THR A 699 -4.65 -26.82 -23.83
CA THR A 699 -5.30 -27.79 -22.93
C THR A 699 -5.54 -29.10 -23.67
N ILE A 700 -5.13 -30.23 -23.09
CA ILE A 700 -5.39 -31.59 -23.61
C ILE A 700 -6.13 -32.40 -22.54
N PRO A 701 -7.39 -32.83 -22.77
CA PRO A 701 -8.09 -33.71 -21.84
C PRO A 701 -7.35 -35.06 -21.64
N THR A 702 -7.14 -35.49 -20.39
CA THR A 702 -6.51 -36.79 -20.11
C THR A 702 -7.35 -37.97 -20.62
N ALA A 703 -8.66 -37.78 -20.81
CA ALA A 703 -9.55 -38.73 -21.46
C ALA A 703 -9.16 -39.05 -22.92
N GLU A 704 -8.43 -38.18 -23.63
CA GLU A 704 -7.89 -38.48 -24.96
C GLU A 704 -6.66 -39.39 -24.92
N MET A 705 -5.97 -39.48 -23.77
CA MET A 705 -4.67 -40.17 -23.59
C MET A 705 -4.79 -41.70 -23.54
N THR A 706 -5.64 -42.27 -24.39
CA THR A 706 -5.91 -43.71 -24.44
C THR A 706 -4.64 -44.51 -24.71
N GLY A 707 -4.37 -45.51 -23.87
CA GLY A 707 -3.20 -46.39 -24.01
C GLY A 707 -1.94 -45.94 -23.24
N LEU A 708 -2.00 -44.83 -22.50
CA LEU A 708 -1.00 -44.48 -21.48
C LEU A 708 -1.42 -44.98 -20.08
N ASP A 709 -0.43 -45.36 -19.27
CA ASP A 709 -0.59 -45.48 -17.82
C ASP A 709 -0.44 -44.10 -17.15
N LEU A 710 -1.58 -43.48 -16.84
CA LEU A 710 -1.64 -42.18 -16.16
C LEU A 710 -1.23 -42.24 -14.67
N THR A 711 -1.01 -43.43 -14.10
CA THR A 711 -0.45 -43.56 -12.74
C THR A 711 1.08 -43.42 -12.71
N ASP A 712 1.75 -43.48 -13.87
CA ASP A 712 3.21 -43.48 -13.95
C ASP A 712 3.77 -42.69 -15.16
N VAL A 713 3.32 -41.45 -15.36
CA VAL A 713 3.85 -40.57 -16.42
C VAL A 713 5.32 -40.21 -16.16
N ARG A 714 6.17 -40.28 -17.18
CA ARG A 714 7.65 -40.17 -17.07
C ARG A 714 8.29 -39.01 -17.81
N GLU A 715 7.82 -38.67 -19.01
CA GLU A 715 8.42 -37.60 -19.81
C GLU A 715 7.33 -36.92 -20.66
N VAL A 716 7.37 -35.59 -20.71
CA VAL A 716 6.64 -34.79 -21.71
C VAL A 716 7.66 -34.20 -22.67
N ARG A 717 7.38 -34.26 -23.97
CA ARG A 717 8.26 -33.73 -25.02
C ARG A 717 7.54 -32.68 -25.87
N PHE A 718 8.31 -31.72 -26.35
CA PHE A 718 7.91 -30.70 -27.32
C PHE A 718 8.84 -30.84 -28.53
N SER A 719 8.41 -31.58 -29.54
CA SER A 719 9.19 -31.87 -30.75
C SER A 719 8.84 -30.85 -31.85
N ALA A 720 9.82 -30.27 -32.54
CA ALA A 720 9.60 -29.21 -33.52
C ALA A 720 8.66 -29.63 -34.67
N GLY A 721 7.74 -28.74 -35.06
CA GLY A 721 6.86 -28.88 -36.21
C GLY A 721 7.25 -27.97 -37.38
N VAL A 722 6.29 -27.72 -38.28
CA VAL A 722 6.34 -26.72 -39.35
C VAL A 722 5.11 -25.84 -39.19
N GLY A 723 5.32 -24.53 -39.04
CA GLY A 723 4.28 -23.59 -38.64
C GLY A 723 3.44 -22.99 -39.77
N ALA A 724 2.61 -22.02 -39.42
CA ALA A 724 1.94 -21.12 -40.36
C ALA A 724 2.92 -20.20 -41.13
N ASP A 725 4.20 -20.15 -40.74
CA ASP A 725 5.29 -19.57 -41.52
C ASP A 725 5.78 -20.48 -42.68
N GLY A 726 5.37 -21.76 -42.68
CA GLY A 726 5.82 -22.75 -43.64
C GLY A 726 7.28 -23.18 -43.46
N THR A 727 7.92 -22.88 -42.32
CA THR A 727 9.33 -23.24 -42.06
C THR A 727 9.46 -24.29 -40.97
N GLY A 728 10.51 -25.11 -41.07
CA GLY A 728 10.93 -26.05 -40.03
C GLY A 728 11.85 -25.40 -38.99
N ALA A 729 12.12 -24.10 -39.07
CA ALA A 729 12.73 -23.34 -37.98
C ALA A 729 11.64 -22.83 -37.02
N GLY A 730 12.02 -22.35 -35.84
CA GLY A 730 11.01 -21.79 -34.93
C GLY A 730 11.47 -21.65 -33.50
N GLY A 731 10.51 -21.38 -32.63
CA GLY A 731 10.72 -21.24 -31.21
C GLY A 731 9.45 -20.78 -30.49
N ILE A 732 9.43 -21.01 -29.19
CA ILE A 732 8.32 -20.71 -28.28
C ILE A 732 8.86 -20.28 -26.92
N TYR A 733 8.12 -19.41 -26.22
CA TYR A 733 8.22 -19.25 -24.78
C TYR A 733 7.29 -20.27 -24.10
N LEU A 734 7.73 -20.89 -23.01
CA LEU A 734 6.93 -21.84 -22.23
C LEU A 734 6.83 -21.43 -20.76
N SER A 735 5.63 -21.55 -20.19
CA SER A 735 5.35 -21.48 -18.74
C SER A 735 4.34 -22.54 -18.32
N ASP A 736 4.32 -22.87 -17.02
CA ASP A 736 3.35 -23.75 -16.35
C ASP A 736 2.95 -25.03 -17.12
N LEU A 737 3.83 -26.01 -17.19
CA LEU A 737 3.45 -27.37 -17.61
C LEU A 737 2.84 -28.11 -16.41
N ALA A 738 1.54 -28.39 -16.44
CA ALA A 738 0.82 -29.04 -15.35
C ALA A 738 -0.15 -30.14 -15.82
N PHE A 739 -0.45 -31.10 -14.96
CA PHE A 739 -1.66 -31.90 -15.06
C PHE A 739 -2.63 -31.43 -13.98
N ASP A 740 -3.81 -30.96 -14.35
CA ASP A 740 -4.75 -30.30 -13.45
C ASP A 740 -6.21 -30.69 -13.71
N THR A 741 -7.11 -30.10 -12.92
CA THR A 741 -8.56 -30.27 -13.04
C THR A 741 -9.25 -28.91 -12.84
N PRO A 742 -10.09 -28.44 -13.78
CA PRO A 742 -10.87 -27.22 -13.62
C PRO A 742 -11.73 -27.19 -12.36
N THR A 743 -11.48 -26.22 -11.48
CA THR A 743 -12.29 -25.96 -10.28
C THR A 743 -11.94 -24.61 -9.65
N LEU A 744 -12.84 -24.04 -8.86
CA LEU A 744 -12.60 -22.79 -8.12
C LEU A 744 -11.66 -22.97 -6.92
N GLY A 745 -11.65 -24.17 -6.35
CA GLY A 745 -11.01 -24.43 -5.05
C GLY A 745 -11.88 -23.93 -3.90
N ASN A 746 -11.26 -23.31 -2.90
CA ASN A 746 -11.91 -22.85 -1.68
C ASN A 746 -11.32 -21.50 -1.24
N ALA A 747 -11.88 -20.41 -1.78
CA ALA A 747 -11.51 -19.04 -1.41
C ALA A 747 -11.99 -18.69 0.01
N VAL A 748 -11.11 -18.11 0.83
CA VAL A 748 -11.36 -17.77 2.24
C VAL A 748 -10.57 -16.51 2.60
N ALA A 749 -11.27 -15.40 2.87
CA ALA A 749 -10.62 -14.24 3.45
C ALA A 749 -10.10 -14.60 4.86
N GLN A 750 -8.82 -14.32 5.11
CA GLN A 750 -8.14 -14.60 6.37
C GLN A 750 -7.01 -13.59 6.58
N GLN A 751 -6.62 -13.36 7.83
CA GLN A 751 -5.52 -12.45 8.13
C GLN A 751 -4.20 -12.98 7.55
N ARG A 752 -3.41 -12.09 6.95
CA ARG A 752 -2.08 -12.34 6.41
C ARG A 752 -1.11 -11.30 6.97
N THR A 753 0.09 -11.73 7.32
CA THR A 753 1.23 -10.83 7.57
C THR A 753 1.39 -9.87 6.40
N THR A 754 1.58 -8.59 6.68
CA THR A 754 1.84 -7.57 5.68
C THR A 754 3.31 -7.18 5.64
N VAL A 755 3.84 -6.90 4.44
CA VAL A 755 5.18 -6.35 4.22
C VAL A 755 5.08 -4.85 3.96
N ASN A 756 5.92 -4.08 4.64
CA ASN A 756 5.89 -2.62 4.67
C ASN A 756 7.32 -2.02 4.58
N VAL A 757 7.41 -0.74 4.24
CA VAL A 757 8.63 0.05 4.17
C VAL A 757 8.54 1.17 5.20
N ALA A 758 9.60 1.38 5.99
CA ALA A 758 9.64 2.46 6.96
C ALA A 758 9.91 3.82 6.28
N PRO A 759 9.15 4.88 6.60
CA PRO A 759 9.58 6.25 6.32
C PRO A 759 10.99 6.47 6.89
N THR A 760 11.89 6.96 6.06
CA THR A 760 13.32 7.12 6.39
C THR A 760 13.76 8.51 5.99
N ILE A 761 14.49 9.23 6.84
CA ILE A 761 15.07 10.52 6.49
C ILE A 761 16.55 10.57 6.87
N VAL A 762 17.38 11.18 6.01
CA VAL A 762 18.84 11.28 6.14
C VAL A 762 19.33 12.66 5.67
N GLU A 763 20.53 13.05 6.10
CA GLU A 763 21.28 14.16 5.50
C GLU A 763 21.77 13.78 4.09
N GLU A 764 21.99 14.77 3.22
CA GLU A 764 22.58 14.59 1.88
C GLU A 764 24.10 14.39 1.96
N GLY A 765 24.80 15.36 2.54
CA GLY A 765 26.21 15.35 2.91
C GLY A 765 27.20 15.68 1.77
N ASP A 766 28.40 16.14 2.16
CA ASP A 766 29.58 16.55 1.34
C ASP A 766 29.97 15.65 0.12
N GLY A 767 29.36 14.48 -0.06
CA GLY A 767 29.68 13.56 -1.15
C GLY A 767 28.95 12.20 -1.09
N PRO A 768 29.31 11.27 -1.99
CA PRO A 768 28.65 9.96 -2.11
C PRO A 768 28.67 9.13 -0.81
N SER A 769 27.47 8.74 -0.39
CA SER A 769 27.14 8.12 0.90
C SER A 769 26.09 6.99 0.70
N THR A 770 25.49 6.50 1.79
CA THR A 770 24.44 5.48 1.75
C THR A 770 23.44 5.70 2.87
N ALA A 771 22.16 5.46 2.59
CA ALA A 771 21.07 5.42 3.56
C ALA A 771 20.53 3.99 3.68
N ASP A 772 20.27 3.51 4.89
CA ASP A 772 19.62 2.22 5.11
C ASP A 772 18.12 2.43 5.33
N VAL A 773 17.28 1.80 4.51
CA VAL A 773 15.81 1.85 4.65
C VAL A 773 15.33 0.54 5.25
N ALA A 774 14.58 0.61 6.36
CA ALA A 774 14.01 -0.57 6.98
C ALA A 774 12.77 -1.07 6.21
N VAL A 775 12.73 -2.38 5.97
CA VAL A 775 11.60 -3.09 5.37
C VAL A 775 11.17 -4.16 6.37
N TYR A 776 9.88 -4.19 6.72
CA TYR A 776 9.40 -4.87 7.92
C TYR A 776 8.10 -5.64 7.70
N LEU A 777 7.87 -6.59 8.61
CA LEU A 777 6.61 -7.30 8.77
C LEU A 777 5.84 -6.71 9.94
N ASP A 778 4.52 -6.59 9.81
CA ASP A 778 3.63 -6.19 10.92
C ASP A 778 3.62 -7.19 12.09
N ALA A 779 3.77 -8.49 11.78
CA ALA A 779 3.85 -9.57 12.73
C ALA A 779 4.89 -10.64 12.31
N PRO A 780 5.46 -11.40 13.26
CA PRO A 780 6.34 -12.53 12.94
C PRO A 780 5.60 -13.61 12.14
N ALA A 781 6.17 -14.03 11.00
CA ALA A 781 5.61 -15.09 10.16
C ALA A 781 6.18 -16.48 10.48
N ASP A 782 5.33 -17.52 10.48
CA ASP A 782 5.74 -18.94 10.64
C ASP A 782 6.47 -19.51 9.41
N THR A 783 6.44 -18.81 8.28
CA THR A 783 7.08 -19.22 7.03
C THR A 783 8.00 -18.12 6.51
N ALA A 784 8.95 -18.47 5.64
CA ALA A 784 9.85 -17.48 5.06
C ALA A 784 9.08 -16.55 4.11
N VAL A 785 9.10 -15.26 4.41
CA VAL A 785 8.48 -14.20 3.59
C VAL A 785 9.53 -13.62 2.65
N SER A 786 9.11 -13.10 1.49
CA SER A 786 10.00 -12.36 0.60
C SER A 786 9.26 -11.37 -0.30
N GLY A 787 9.98 -10.37 -0.79
CA GLY A 787 9.50 -9.40 -1.77
C GLY A 787 10.64 -8.65 -2.44
N TRP A 788 10.32 -7.87 -3.46
CA TRP A 788 11.26 -7.00 -4.16
C TRP A 788 11.08 -5.55 -3.73
N VAL A 789 12.13 -4.97 -3.19
CA VAL A 789 12.19 -3.56 -2.83
C VAL A 789 12.72 -2.77 -4.01
N SER A 790 11.98 -1.74 -4.42
CA SER A 790 12.31 -0.85 -5.52
C SER A 790 12.43 0.59 -5.02
N VAL A 791 13.51 1.27 -5.43
CA VAL A 791 13.75 2.71 -5.19
C VAL A 791 13.59 3.44 -6.51
N VAL A 792 12.68 4.42 -6.57
CA VAL A 792 12.45 5.26 -7.76
C VAL A 792 13.42 6.45 -7.69
N GLY A 793 14.58 6.31 -8.34
CA GLY A 793 15.68 7.28 -8.25
C GLY A 793 15.36 8.70 -8.70
N ALA A 794 16.06 9.65 -8.11
CA ALA A 794 15.92 11.10 -8.27
C ALA A 794 17.30 11.77 -8.48
N SER A 795 17.39 13.10 -8.33
CA SER A 795 18.63 13.86 -8.46
C SER A 795 19.74 13.43 -7.50
N THR A 796 19.40 12.99 -6.28
CA THR A 796 20.35 12.66 -5.21
C THR A 796 20.44 11.16 -4.89
N VAL A 797 19.58 10.33 -5.49
CA VAL A 797 19.49 8.88 -5.20
C VAL A 797 19.36 8.07 -6.50
N ALA A 798 20.17 7.03 -6.67
CA ALA A 798 20.07 6.16 -7.85
C ALA A 798 18.92 5.16 -7.73
N SER A 799 18.25 4.86 -8.85
CA SER A 799 17.24 3.78 -8.89
C SER A 799 17.87 2.44 -8.53
N ALA A 800 17.28 1.76 -7.55
CA ALA A 800 17.76 0.47 -7.03
C ALA A 800 16.65 -0.57 -7.05
N VAL A 801 17.03 -1.85 -7.08
CA VAL A 801 16.13 -2.98 -6.86
C VAL A 801 16.85 -4.07 -6.05
N GLN A 802 16.21 -4.57 -4.99
CA GLN A 802 16.80 -5.55 -4.08
C GLN A 802 15.76 -6.61 -3.69
N TRP A 803 16.18 -7.87 -3.69
CA TRP A 803 15.39 -8.96 -3.10
C TRP A 803 15.59 -8.97 -1.58
N VAL A 804 14.49 -8.93 -0.83
CA VAL A 804 14.47 -9.11 0.62
C VAL A 804 13.76 -10.42 0.93
N SER A 805 14.27 -11.15 1.92
CA SER A 805 13.60 -12.32 2.48
C SER A 805 13.81 -12.37 3.97
N PHE A 806 12.72 -12.62 4.69
CA PHE A 806 12.66 -12.76 6.13
C PHE A 806 12.68 -14.24 6.49
N ALA A 807 13.53 -14.63 7.44
CA ALA A 807 13.45 -15.95 8.05
C ALA A 807 12.15 -16.09 8.87
N PRO A 808 11.65 -17.32 9.12
CA PRO A 808 10.54 -17.51 10.05
C PRO A 808 10.83 -16.90 11.43
N GLY A 809 9.92 -16.04 11.90
CA GLY A 809 10.07 -15.25 13.12
C GLY A 809 10.87 -13.94 13.01
N GLU A 810 11.44 -13.61 11.84
CA GLU A 810 12.17 -12.36 11.59
C GLU A 810 11.21 -11.28 11.06
N ILE A 811 11.29 -10.06 11.59
CA ILE A 811 10.31 -8.98 11.30
C ILE A 811 10.91 -7.72 10.66
N CYS A 812 12.23 -7.59 10.54
CA CYS A 812 12.85 -6.43 9.92
C CYS A 812 14.13 -6.80 9.17
N GLN A 813 14.34 -6.17 8.01
CA GLN A 813 15.51 -6.26 7.15
C GLN A 813 15.82 -4.85 6.63
N ALA A 814 17.10 -4.44 6.69
CA ALA A 814 17.54 -3.17 6.12
C ALA A 814 17.97 -3.34 4.65
N ILE A 815 17.68 -2.35 3.80
CA ILE A 815 18.19 -2.28 2.43
C ILE A 815 19.00 -0.99 2.23
N THR A 816 20.24 -1.14 1.74
CA THR A 816 21.17 -0.03 1.58
C THR A 816 20.99 0.66 0.23
N VAL A 817 20.66 1.94 0.27
CA VAL A 817 20.40 2.80 -0.89
C VAL A 817 21.58 3.77 -1.10
N PRO A 818 22.16 3.88 -2.31
CA PRO A 818 23.22 4.83 -2.58
C PRO A 818 22.67 6.26 -2.69
N VAL A 819 23.23 7.16 -1.88
CA VAL A 819 22.95 8.61 -1.90
C VAL A 819 24.18 9.32 -2.47
N ASN A 820 23.97 10.30 -3.34
CA ASN A 820 25.01 11.12 -3.92
C ASN A 820 24.74 12.58 -3.55
N GLY A 821 25.14 12.98 -2.35
CA GLY A 821 25.21 14.40 -1.99
C GLY A 821 26.42 15.10 -2.61
N ASP A 822 26.43 16.43 -2.52
CA ASP A 822 27.59 17.26 -2.88
C ASP A 822 27.85 18.39 -1.86
N ALA A 823 28.29 19.58 -2.28
CA ALA A 823 28.61 20.71 -1.41
C ALA A 823 28.09 22.03 -2.05
N SER A 824 26.82 22.01 -2.49
CA SER A 824 26.18 23.04 -3.33
C SER A 824 24.68 23.21 -3.00
N PRO A 825 24.23 24.40 -2.58
CA PRO A 825 22.85 24.62 -2.14
C PRO A 825 21.80 24.46 -3.26
N TYR A 826 20.73 23.74 -2.94
CA TYR A 826 19.55 23.45 -3.76
C TYR A 826 18.39 24.42 -3.41
N PRO A 827 17.33 24.56 -4.25
CA PRO A 827 16.19 25.43 -3.92
C PRO A 827 15.11 24.75 -3.05
N ALA A 828 15.26 23.44 -2.79
CA ALA A 828 14.35 22.64 -1.97
C ALA A 828 15.07 22.06 -0.74
N GLY A 829 14.43 22.16 0.44
CA GLY A 829 15.04 21.77 1.73
C GLY A 829 15.11 20.26 1.98
N ALA A 830 14.44 19.46 1.14
CA ALA A 830 14.65 18.02 1.03
C ALA A 830 14.01 17.47 -0.26
N MET A 831 14.55 16.34 -0.72
CA MET A 831 14.01 15.53 -1.82
C MET A 831 13.40 14.24 -1.27
N GLY A 832 12.19 13.92 -1.70
CA GLY A 832 11.44 12.73 -1.32
C GLY A 832 11.43 11.66 -2.40
N ILE A 833 12.04 10.53 -2.12
CA ILE A 833 12.23 9.38 -3.01
C ILE A 833 11.25 8.27 -2.64
N THR A 834 10.47 7.79 -3.60
CA THR A 834 9.54 6.66 -3.37
C THR A 834 10.31 5.35 -3.24
N VAL A 835 10.09 4.64 -2.12
CA VAL A 835 10.59 3.29 -1.88
C VAL A 835 9.39 2.37 -1.68
N SER A 836 9.37 1.23 -2.37
CA SER A 836 8.21 0.32 -2.38
C SER A 836 8.65 -1.12 -2.22
N VAL A 837 7.86 -1.95 -1.55
CA VAL A 837 8.03 -3.41 -1.51
C VAL A 837 6.89 -4.08 -2.27
N THR A 838 7.26 -4.89 -3.26
CA THR A 838 6.38 -5.35 -4.35
C THR A 838 6.58 -6.83 -4.62
N ASN A 839 5.70 -7.47 -5.41
CA ASN A 839 5.86 -8.87 -5.86
C ASN A 839 6.10 -9.84 -4.67
N THR A 840 5.27 -9.74 -3.62
CA THR A 840 5.50 -10.44 -2.35
C THR A 840 5.08 -11.91 -2.40
N THR A 841 5.68 -12.72 -1.52
CA THR A 841 5.48 -14.18 -1.39
C THR A 841 5.28 -14.52 0.09
N ASN A 842 4.28 -15.36 0.40
CA ASN A 842 3.81 -15.74 1.75
C ASN A 842 3.30 -14.60 2.66
N ALA A 843 3.44 -13.33 2.24
CA ALA A 843 2.86 -12.14 2.88
C ALA A 843 2.30 -11.19 1.81
N VAL A 844 1.39 -10.30 2.20
CA VAL A 844 0.73 -9.34 1.30
C VAL A 844 1.34 -7.94 1.43
N MET A 845 1.06 -7.05 0.48
CA MET A 845 1.46 -5.63 0.58
C MET A 845 0.53 -4.89 1.55
N GLY A 846 1.10 -4.34 2.62
CA GLY A 846 0.36 -3.60 3.66
C GLY A 846 0.13 -2.12 3.35
N ALA A 847 -0.51 -1.43 4.29
CA ALA A 847 -0.77 0.01 4.20
C ALA A 847 0.51 0.88 4.21
N GLY A 848 1.66 0.32 4.59
CA GLY A 848 2.98 0.92 4.48
C GLY A 848 3.87 0.30 3.39
N ALA A 849 3.33 -0.49 2.46
CA ALA A 849 4.13 -1.10 1.37
C ALA A 849 4.80 -0.07 0.45
N PHE A 850 4.33 1.18 0.48
CA PHE A 850 4.96 2.36 -0.09
C PHE A 850 5.41 3.29 1.04
N GLY A 851 6.70 3.57 1.08
CA GLY A 851 7.33 4.52 2.00
C GLY A 851 8.14 5.57 1.23
N GLN A 852 8.71 6.52 1.98
CA GLN A 852 9.54 7.58 1.42
C GLN A 852 10.92 7.57 2.09
N LEU A 853 11.97 7.57 1.27
CA LEU A 853 13.31 7.97 1.68
C LEU A 853 13.43 9.46 1.41
N VAL A 854 13.65 10.26 2.45
CA VAL A 854 13.82 11.70 2.36
C VAL A 854 15.30 12.02 2.54
N VAL A 855 15.87 12.76 1.58
CA VAL A 855 17.26 13.26 1.61
C VAL A 855 17.20 14.75 1.87
N ARG A 856 17.79 15.21 2.98
CA ARG A 856 17.74 16.61 3.45
C ARG A 856 18.97 17.38 2.98
N GLU A 857 18.71 18.51 2.35
CA GLU A 857 19.69 19.50 1.88
C GLU A 857 20.43 20.14 3.09
N ASP A 858 21.75 19.94 3.20
CA ASP A 858 22.58 20.36 4.33
C ASP A 858 23.62 21.48 4.07
N ASP A 859 23.81 21.92 2.82
CA ASP A 859 24.53 23.15 2.45
C ASP A 859 23.65 24.42 2.62
N GLY A 860 22.33 24.25 2.69
CA GLY A 860 21.34 25.31 2.86
C GLY A 860 20.69 25.74 1.54
N LEU A 861 19.84 26.77 1.57
CA LEU A 861 18.99 27.07 0.41
C LEU A 861 19.47 28.20 -0.50
N ARG A 862 19.42 27.94 -1.82
CA ARG A 862 19.49 28.99 -2.85
C ARG A 862 18.09 29.44 -3.31
N PRO A 863 17.92 30.70 -3.75
CA PRO A 863 16.68 31.12 -4.38
C PRO A 863 16.39 30.32 -5.66
N LEU A 864 15.12 29.94 -5.84
CA LEU A 864 14.58 29.49 -7.11
C LEU A 864 14.53 30.67 -8.09
N ALA A 865 14.98 30.48 -9.34
CA ALA A 865 14.94 31.53 -10.36
C ALA A 865 13.56 31.65 -11.03
N ASP A 866 13.24 32.81 -11.62
CA ASP A 866 11.97 33.14 -12.31
C ASP A 866 11.57 32.20 -13.49
N ARG A 867 12.35 31.17 -13.78
CA ARG A 867 12.17 30.16 -14.84
C ARG A 867 12.61 28.75 -14.43
N GLU A 868 12.91 28.53 -13.16
CA GLU A 868 13.29 27.21 -12.63
C GLU A 868 12.05 26.63 -11.95
N THR A 869 11.59 25.46 -12.41
CA THR A 869 10.38 24.81 -11.89
C THR A 869 10.69 24.01 -10.63
N LEU A 870 9.63 23.54 -9.95
CA LEU A 870 9.78 22.79 -8.71
C LEU A 870 10.37 21.40 -9.01
N PRO A 871 11.48 21.01 -8.34
CA PRO A 871 12.02 19.67 -8.48
C PRO A 871 10.99 18.62 -8.12
N VAL A 872 10.83 17.61 -8.97
CA VAL A 872 10.01 16.44 -8.70
C VAL A 872 10.46 15.78 -7.39
N GLY A 873 9.53 15.67 -6.43
CA GLY A 873 9.82 15.15 -5.08
C GLY A 873 10.31 16.20 -4.08
N ALA A 874 10.41 17.49 -4.42
CA ALA A 874 10.72 18.53 -3.43
C ALA A 874 9.66 18.61 -2.32
N ILE A 875 10.08 18.49 -1.05
CA ILE A 875 9.18 18.48 0.11
C ILE A 875 8.97 19.87 0.72
N SER A 876 9.98 20.73 0.63
CA SER A 876 9.94 22.13 1.11
C SER A 876 10.70 23.01 0.13
N ILE A 877 10.21 24.22 -0.15
CA ILE A 877 10.79 25.14 -1.16
C ILE A 877 11.03 26.49 -0.49
N GLY A 878 12.30 26.94 -0.46
CA GLY A 878 12.66 28.20 0.20
C GLY A 878 12.52 28.21 1.73
N ALA A 879 12.39 27.05 2.37
CA ALA A 879 12.46 26.88 3.83
C ALA A 879 13.26 25.61 4.18
N GLU A 880 14.31 25.77 4.99
CA GLU A 880 15.18 24.69 5.47
C GLU A 880 14.41 23.75 6.42
N LEU A 881 14.77 22.46 6.41
CA LEU A 881 14.24 21.48 7.36
C LEU A 881 15.23 21.27 8.53
N PRO A 882 14.75 20.90 9.74
CA PRO A 882 15.60 20.63 10.89
C PRO A 882 16.63 19.51 10.60
N THR A 883 17.79 19.54 11.25
CA THR A 883 18.81 18.49 11.09
C THR A 883 18.27 17.13 11.56
N VAL A 884 18.63 16.08 10.84
CA VAL A 884 18.17 14.70 11.06
C VAL A 884 19.28 13.78 11.56
N GLY A 885 20.52 14.28 11.60
CA GLY A 885 21.65 13.64 12.27
C GLY A 885 22.17 12.38 11.56
N VAL A 886 23.23 11.80 12.13
CA VAL A 886 23.86 10.59 11.57
C VAL A 886 22.98 9.38 11.83
N GLN A 887 22.52 8.72 10.75
CA GLN A 887 21.66 7.54 10.82
C GLN A 887 22.30 6.38 11.60
N GLY A 888 21.50 5.71 12.44
CA GLY A 888 21.85 4.49 13.16
C GLY A 888 21.47 3.21 12.41
N ASP A 889 21.17 2.14 13.15
CA ASP A 889 20.61 0.91 12.56
C ASP A 889 19.12 1.12 12.27
N ALA A 890 18.72 1.05 11.01
CA ALA A 890 17.35 1.36 10.58
C ALA A 890 16.27 0.46 11.20
N CYS A 891 16.59 -0.79 11.54
CA CYS A 891 15.66 -1.69 12.20
C CYS A 891 15.54 -1.39 13.71
N ALA A 892 16.64 -0.98 14.35
CA ALA A 892 16.61 -0.48 15.73
C ALA A 892 15.88 0.87 15.83
N GLU A 893 16.08 1.78 14.87
CA GLU A 893 15.35 3.05 14.79
C GLU A 893 13.84 2.82 14.62
N LEU A 894 13.43 1.96 13.68
CA LEU A 894 12.02 1.58 13.49
C LEU A 894 11.40 1.01 14.78
N ALA A 895 12.10 0.11 15.47
CA ALA A 895 11.64 -0.45 16.74
C ALA A 895 11.59 0.59 17.88
N ALA A 896 12.46 1.61 17.84
CA ALA A 896 12.52 2.69 18.83
C ALA A 896 11.57 3.86 18.54
N ALA A 897 11.04 3.97 17.31
CA ALA A 897 9.99 4.91 16.92
C ALA A 897 8.59 4.31 17.09
N GLY A 898 8.42 3.00 16.84
CA GLY A 898 7.16 2.27 17.00
C GLY A 898 6.69 2.05 18.45
N SER A 899 7.35 2.67 19.44
CA SER A 899 6.95 2.62 20.86
C SER A 899 7.51 3.85 21.61
N PRO A 900 6.66 4.74 22.17
CA PRO A 900 7.13 5.90 22.93
C PRO A 900 8.07 5.51 24.07
N GLY A 901 9.21 6.20 24.16
CA GLY A 901 10.14 6.05 25.28
C GLY A 901 9.79 6.96 26.47
N GLU A 902 10.40 6.70 27.62
CA GLU A 902 10.26 7.54 28.81
C GLU A 902 11.06 8.85 28.67
N LEU A 903 10.39 10.00 28.75
CA LEU A 903 11.05 11.31 28.83
C LEU A 903 11.40 11.62 30.29
N THR A 904 12.65 11.96 30.59
CA THR A 904 13.08 12.26 31.96
C THR A 904 12.84 13.73 32.30
N ALA A 905 12.00 14.01 33.29
CA ALA A 905 11.82 15.35 33.85
C ALA A 905 12.63 15.55 35.15
N SER A 906 13.09 16.77 35.42
CA SER A 906 13.83 17.11 36.65
C SER A 906 12.98 17.08 37.93
N SER A 907 11.66 17.09 37.78
CA SER A 907 10.67 16.92 38.83
C SER A 907 9.38 16.32 38.24
N THR A 908 8.58 15.64 39.06
CA THR A 908 7.21 15.21 38.70
C THR A 908 6.16 16.30 38.97
N GLU A 909 6.56 17.39 39.62
CA GLU A 909 5.70 18.50 40.06
C GLU A 909 6.45 19.83 39.88
N VAL A 910 5.77 20.87 39.38
CA VAL A 910 6.33 22.21 39.13
C VAL A 910 5.27 23.28 39.44
N ALA A 911 5.66 24.47 39.89
CA ALA A 911 4.72 25.58 40.11
C ALA A 911 4.58 26.47 38.86
N PRO A 912 3.45 27.16 38.67
CA PRO A 912 3.38 28.30 37.75
C PRO A 912 4.45 29.34 38.11
N GLY A 913 5.23 29.79 37.13
CA GLY A 913 6.37 30.70 37.30
C GLY A 913 7.72 30.03 37.64
N ASP A 914 7.76 28.73 37.91
CA ASP A 914 9.00 27.95 38.06
C ASP A 914 9.43 27.30 36.71
N SER A 915 10.64 26.75 36.66
CA SER A 915 11.17 26.05 35.47
C SER A 915 11.47 24.56 35.68
N LEU A 916 11.39 23.81 34.59
CA LEU A 916 11.45 22.36 34.52
C LEU A 916 12.45 21.94 33.45
N THR A 917 13.40 21.05 33.76
CA THR A 917 14.32 20.49 32.77
C THR A 917 13.81 19.15 32.25
N LEU A 918 13.71 19.01 30.93
CA LEU A 918 13.37 17.77 30.23
C LEU A 918 14.63 17.22 29.53
N THR A 919 14.93 15.94 29.75
CA THR A 919 16.08 15.23 29.19
C THR A 919 15.59 14.04 28.36
N ALA A 920 15.83 14.12 27.06
CA ALA A 920 15.45 13.11 26.07
C ALA A 920 16.71 12.35 25.59
N THR A 921 16.60 11.05 25.33
CA THR A 921 17.73 10.13 25.07
C THR A 921 17.43 9.06 24.00
N GLY A 922 18.48 8.65 23.29
CA GLY A 922 18.41 7.63 22.23
C GLY A 922 18.07 8.20 20.86
N TYR A 923 18.37 9.47 20.63
CA TYR A 923 18.28 10.14 19.33
C TYR A 923 19.60 9.98 18.55
N ARG A 924 19.62 10.32 17.27
CA ARG A 924 20.85 10.34 16.46
C ARG A 924 21.76 11.50 16.87
N SER A 925 23.06 11.31 16.71
CA SER A 925 24.05 12.39 16.90
C SER A 925 23.81 13.52 15.91
N GLY A 926 23.56 14.74 16.40
CA GLY A 926 23.31 15.93 15.58
C GLY A 926 21.86 16.12 15.09
N GLU A 927 20.93 15.26 15.51
CA GLU A 927 19.50 15.38 15.20
C GLU A 927 18.82 16.51 15.99
N SER A 928 17.92 17.24 15.35
CA SER A 928 17.07 18.22 16.01
C SER A 928 15.90 17.54 16.73
N VAL A 929 15.79 17.75 18.05
CA VAL A 929 14.72 17.21 18.90
C VAL A 929 13.78 18.35 19.31
N ALA A 930 12.52 18.29 18.91
CA ALA A 930 11.49 19.24 19.28
C ALA A 930 10.84 18.84 20.62
N PHE A 931 10.77 19.76 21.57
CA PHE A 931 10.18 19.54 22.90
C PHE A 931 8.84 20.27 23.04
N GLY A 932 7.93 19.73 23.86
CA GLY A 932 6.69 20.41 24.23
C GLY A 932 6.23 20.10 25.65
N PHE A 933 5.40 20.99 26.20
CA PHE A 933 4.83 20.92 27.54
C PHE A 933 3.43 21.56 27.57
N GLY A 934 2.38 20.76 27.76
CA GLY A 934 1.00 21.21 27.55
C GLY A 934 0.81 21.73 26.12
N ASP A 935 0.27 22.95 25.98
CA ASP A 935 0.13 23.64 24.69
C ASP A 935 1.42 24.36 24.22
N LEU A 936 2.48 24.42 25.05
CA LEU A 936 3.74 25.06 24.69
C LEU A 936 4.63 24.14 23.86
N VAL A 937 5.12 24.62 22.73
CA VAL A 937 6.17 23.97 21.92
C VAL A 937 7.43 24.85 21.96
N LEU A 938 8.58 24.23 22.23
CA LEU A 938 9.88 24.90 22.31
C LEU A 938 10.62 24.88 20.97
N ASP A 939 11.60 25.77 20.82
CA ASP A 939 12.58 25.70 19.71
C ASP A 939 13.33 24.36 19.75
N PRO A 940 13.58 23.69 18.59
CA PRO A 940 14.27 22.40 18.56
C PRO A 940 15.71 22.47 19.09
N ILE A 941 16.11 21.43 19.81
CA ILE A 941 17.45 21.31 20.42
C ILE A 941 18.20 20.17 19.75
N THR A 942 19.41 20.47 19.25
CA THR A 942 20.29 19.47 18.65
C THR A 942 20.80 18.48 19.71
N ALA A 943 20.57 17.19 19.48
CA ALA A 943 21.09 16.09 20.29
C ALA A 943 22.62 15.97 20.16
N ASP A 944 23.28 15.68 21.27
CA ASP A 944 24.73 15.52 21.33
C ASP A 944 25.24 14.19 20.74
N ALA A 945 26.55 13.96 20.83
CA ALA A 945 27.20 12.78 20.27
C ALA A 945 26.80 11.44 20.95
N ASP A 946 26.20 11.50 22.15
CA ASP A 946 25.66 10.35 22.88
C ASP A 946 24.13 10.20 22.67
N GLY A 947 23.53 11.04 21.80
CA GLY A 947 22.10 10.99 21.46
C GLY A 947 21.19 11.62 22.51
N ILE A 948 21.71 12.60 23.28
CA ILE A 948 21.01 13.26 24.38
C ILE A 948 20.64 14.70 23.99
N ALA A 949 19.39 15.09 24.24
CA ALA A 949 18.92 16.46 24.13
C ALA A 949 18.31 16.91 25.46
N VAL A 950 18.54 18.18 25.86
CA VAL A 950 18.10 18.72 27.16
C VAL A 950 17.46 20.09 26.95
N ALA A 951 16.18 20.21 27.30
CA ALA A 951 15.41 21.44 27.25
C ALA A 951 15.10 21.98 28.65
N THR A 952 15.01 23.30 28.80
CA THR A 952 14.37 23.93 29.95
C THR A 952 13.05 24.55 29.50
N VAL A 953 11.97 24.14 30.15
CA VAL A 953 10.65 24.73 30.06
C VAL A 953 10.53 25.76 31.18
N GLU A 954 10.20 27.01 30.85
CA GLU A 954 9.72 27.98 31.84
C GLU A 954 8.18 27.88 31.86
N VAL A 955 7.57 27.63 33.02
CA VAL A 955 6.12 27.43 33.15
C VAL A 955 5.44 28.78 33.39
N ASP A 956 4.50 29.17 32.54
CA ASP A 956 3.82 30.47 32.64
C ASP A 956 3.03 30.59 33.96
N GLU A 957 2.96 31.79 34.55
CA GLU A 957 2.17 32.06 35.76
C GLU A 957 0.66 31.82 35.54
N GLU A 958 0.16 31.94 34.30
CA GLU A 958 -1.23 31.65 33.92
C GLU A 958 -1.46 30.20 33.45
N SER A 959 -0.46 29.31 33.60
CA SER A 959 -0.55 27.89 33.19
C SER A 959 -1.70 27.14 33.89
N ALA A 960 -2.44 26.33 33.12
CA ALA A 960 -3.50 25.49 33.67
C ALA A 960 -2.95 24.45 34.67
N LEU A 961 -3.47 24.49 35.90
CA LEU A 961 -3.12 23.55 36.96
C LEU A 961 -3.62 22.13 36.63
N GLY A 962 -2.86 21.12 37.04
CA GLY A 962 -3.15 19.71 36.75
C GLY A 962 -1.98 18.96 36.13
N ALA A 963 -2.22 17.70 35.77
CA ALA A 963 -1.25 16.87 35.05
C ALA A 963 -1.12 17.37 33.59
N GLN A 964 0.04 17.92 33.23
CA GLN A 964 0.38 18.30 31.87
C GLN A 964 1.18 17.20 31.18
N ALA A 965 1.03 17.06 29.86
CA ALA A 965 1.85 16.17 29.06
C ALA A 965 3.16 16.87 28.66
N ALA A 966 4.28 16.15 28.71
CA ALA A 966 5.58 16.60 28.24
C ALA A 966 6.09 15.61 27.18
N PHE A 967 6.60 16.11 26.05
CA PHE A 967 7.07 15.25 24.96
C PHE A 967 8.36 15.75 24.31
N ALA A 968 9.07 14.83 23.65
CA ALA A 968 10.24 15.09 22.83
C ALA A 968 10.18 14.24 21.54
N VAL A 969 10.26 14.87 20.36
CA VAL A 969 10.18 14.21 19.05
C VAL A 969 11.43 14.49 18.23
N GLY A 970 12.06 13.45 17.72
CA GLY A 970 13.26 13.53 16.89
C GLY A 970 12.93 13.71 15.42
N ALA A 971 13.54 14.71 14.77
CA ALA A 971 13.29 15.03 13.37
C ALA A 971 13.82 13.98 12.37
N GLY A 972 14.76 13.12 12.80
CA GLY A 972 15.47 12.17 11.95
C GLY A 972 15.18 10.70 12.23
N SER A 973 15.27 10.33 13.50
CA SER A 973 14.94 9.00 14.03
C SER A 973 13.44 8.73 14.10
N GLY A 974 12.60 9.77 14.04
CA GLY A 974 11.16 9.69 14.31
C GLY A 974 10.83 9.30 15.76
N ARG A 975 11.82 9.26 16.65
CA ARG A 975 11.67 8.78 18.03
C ARG A 975 10.81 9.74 18.84
N ILE A 976 9.78 9.20 19.48
CA ILE A 976 8.92 9.92 20.43
C ILE A 976 9.32 9.49 21.85
N GLN A 977 9.45 10.44 22.76
CA GLN A 977 9.46 10.20 24.20
C GLN A 977 8.45 11.08 24.92
N GLU A 978 7.78 10.53 25.92
CA GLU A 978 6.68 11.18 26.65
C GLU A 978 6.84 11.02 28.17
N THR A 979 6.29 11.96 28.93
CA THR A 979 6.07 11.88 30.38
C THR A 979 4.95 12.83 30.80
N SER A 980 4.59 12.85 32.08
CA SER A 980 3.65 13.82 32.63
C SER A 980 4.18 14.43 33.91
N VAL A 981 4.02 15.75 34.04
CA VAL A 981 4.44 16.55 35.18
C VAL A 981 3.24 17.40 35.61
N ALA A 982 2.95 17.43 36.90
CA ALA A 982 1.83 18.20 37.43
C ALA A 982 2.23 19.66 37.65
N VAL A 983 1.50 20.59 37.05
CA VAL A 983 1.57 22.02 37.38
C VAL A 983 0.66 22.23 38.60
N LEU A 984 1.26 22.59 39.74
CA LEU A 984 0.56 22.67 41.03
C LEU A 984 0.73 24.04 41.67
N ALA A 985 -0.37 24.61 42.16
CA ALA A 985 -0.34 25.82 42.96
C ALA A 985 0.47 25.58 44.26
N PRO A 986 1.47 26.42 44.56
CA PRO A 986 2.27 26.26 45.78
C PRO A 986 1.44 26.59 47.03
N THR A 987 1.40 25.68 48.00
CA THR A 987 0.75 25.91 49.30
C THR A 987 1.75 26.13 50.43
N THR A 988 1.29 26.76 51.51
CA THR A 988 2.02 26.92 52.77
C THR A 988 1.10 26.61 53.93
N THR A 989 1.48 25.65 54.78
CA THR A 989 0.72 25.28 55.98
C THR A 989 1.38 25.91 57.22
N THR A 990 0.57 26.49 58.10
CA THR A 990 0.99 26.96 59.43
C THR A 990 0.10 26.36 60.50
N LEU A 991 0.65 26.09 61.69
CA LEU A 991 -0.06 25.43 62.79
C LEU A 991 -0.09 26.32 64.03
N ALA A 992 -1.26 26.41 64.65
CA ALA A 992 -1.50 27.06 65.94
C ALA A 992 -2.35 26.16 66.86
N VAL A 993 -2.30 26.45 68.16
CA VAL A 993 -3.29 25.99 69.14
C VAL A 993 -4.37 27.07 69.26
N GLU A 994 -5.64 26.67 69.36
CA GLU A 994 -6.75 27.61 69.56
C GLU A 994 -6.62 28.33 70.92
N PRO A 995 -6.77 29.68 71.00
CA PRO A 995 -6.41 30.46 72.20
C PRO A 995 -7.09 30.08 73.52
N ASP A 996 -8.26 29.44 73.44
CA ASP A 996 -9.05 29.01 74.61
C ASP A 996 -8.74 27.54 75.05
N SER A 997 -7.79 26.85 74.40
CA SER A 997 -7.37 25.49 74.80
C SER A 997 -6.48 25.51 76.04
N GLU A 998 -6.86 24.78 77.09
CA GLU A 998 -6.00 24.58 78.27
C GLU A 998 -4.91 23.54 78.00
N LEU A 999 -3.63 23.94 78.10
CA LEU A 999 -2.47 23.04 77.92
C LEU A 999 -2.23 22.14 79.14
N VAL A 1000 -3.25 21.37 79.51
CA VAL A 1000 -3.32 20.54 80.72
C VAL A 1000 -3.56 19.08 80.33
N ALA A 1001 -2.83 18.16 80.95
CA ALA A 1001 -2.84 16.75 80.57
C ALA A 1001 -4.25 16.14 80.64
N GLY A 1002 -4.78 15.72 79.49
CA GLY A 1002 -6.13 15.17 79.35
C GLY A 1002 -7.28 16.18 79.12
N ALA A 1003 -6.99 17.48 78.97
CA ALA A 1003 -7.99 18.50 78.60
C ALA A 1003 -8.14 18.64 77.07
N PRO A 1004 -9.34 18.95 76.53
CA PRO A 1004 -9.54 19.11 75.09
C PRO A 1004 -8.62 20.18 74.48
N LEU A 1005 -7.94 19.81 73.38
CA LEU A 1005 -6.97 20.65 72.68
C LEU A 1005 -7.38 20.81 71.22
N THR A 1006 -7.70 22.04 70.78
CA THR A 1006 -7.96 22.32 69.36
C THR A 1006 -6.68 22.78 68.66
N LEU A 1007 -6.32 22.05 67.61
CA LEU A 1007 -5.26 22.39 66.66
C LEU A 1007 -5.89 23.05 65.43
N VAL A 1008 -5.35 24.19 65.01
CA VAL A 1008 -5.81 24.97 63.86
C VAL A 1008 -4.66 25.07 62.87
N ALA A 1009 -4.84 24.51 61.68
CA ALA A 1009 -3.90 24.64 60.58
C ALA A 1009 -4.46 25.62 59.54
N THR A 1010 -3.76 26.72 59.28
CA THR A 1010 -4.07 27.63 58.17
C THR A 1010 -3.22 27.23 56.96
N VAL A 1011 -3.88 26.95 55.84
CA VAL A 1011 -3.26 26.66 54.54
C VAL A 1011 -3.44 27.88 53.65
N THR A 1012 -2.35 28.41 53.11
CA THR A 1012 -2.34 29.55 52.19
C THR A 1012 -1.73 29.19 50.85
N GLY A 1013 -2.42 29.50 49.76
CA GLY A 1013 -2.04 29.23 48.38
C GLY A 1013 -3.04 29.88 47.42
N ALA A 1014 -2.89 29.64 46.11
CA ALA A 1014 -3.94 29.99 45.14
C ALA A 1014 -5.12 29.01 45.22
N GLU A 1015 -4.80 27.72 45.34
CA GLU A 1015 -5.73 26.63 45.65
C GLU A 1015 -5.42 26.10 47.05
N THR A 1016 -6.45 25.83 47.87
CA THR A 1016 -6.28 25.36 49.27
C THR A 1016 -7.20 24.21 49.68
N ASP A 1017 -8.15 23.81 48.82
CA ASP A 1017 -9.07 22.71 49.11
C ASP A 1017 -8.33 21.37 49.17
N GLY A 1018 -8.55 20.59 50.23
CA GLY A 1018 -7.85 19.32 50.47
C GLY A 1018 -7.80 18.95 51.96
N VAL A 1019 -6.95 17.99 52.32
CA VAL A 1019 -6.89 17.42 53.68
C VAL A 1019 -5.57 17.80 54.37
N VAL A 1020 -5.66 18.26 55.62
CA VAL A 1020 -4.51 18.39 56.53
C VAL A 1020 -4.45 17.19 57.48
N THR A 1021 -3.28 16.56 57.56
CA THR A 1021 -2.94 15.57 58.60
C THR A 1021 -2.20 16.26 59.74
N PHE A 1022 -2.62 16.02 60.98
CA PHE A 1022 -1.95 16.48 62.19
C PHE A 1022 -1.20 15.31 62.83
N ALA A 1023 0.07 15.49 63.19
CA ALA A 1023 0.90 14.45 63.77
C ALA A 1023 1.87 15.01 64.82
N GLU A 1024 2.37 14.13 65.68
CA GLU A 1024 3.48 14.40 66.60
C GLU A 1024 4.80 13.84 66.04
N GLU A 1025 5.83 14.68 65.97
CA GLU A 1025 7.18 14.28 65.54
C GLU A 1025 7.84 13.32 66.55
N ALA A 1026 8.44 12.25 66.05
CA ALA A 1026 9.18 11.30 66.89
C ALA A 1026 10.46 11.94 67.45
N ALA A 1027 10.63 11.88 68.78
CA ALA A 1027 11.82 12.43 69.44
C ALA A 1027 13.13 11.83 68.89
N PRO A 1028 14.25 12.59 68.77
CA PRO A 1028 15.43 12.22 67.95
C PRO A 1028 16.21 10.94 68.29
N ALA A 1029 15.77 10.16 69.29
CA ALA A 1029 16.35 8.89 69.71
C ALA A 1029 15.48 7.66 69.33
N ALA A 1030 14.27 7.87 68.79
CA ALA A 1030 13.34 6.80 68.42
C ALA A 1030 13.21 6.69 66.89
N ARG A 1031 13.26 5.47 66.37
CA ARG A 1031 13.13 5.16 64.93
C ARG A 1031 11.74 4.64 64.61
N ALA A 1032 10.73 5.38 65.05
CA ALA A 1032 9.31 5.10 64.87
C ALA A 1032 8.67 6.21 64.05
N ASP A 1033 7.62 5.86 63.30
CA ASP A 1033 6.89 6.81 62.46
C ASP A 1033 6.13 7.84 63.32
N ALA A 1034 5.88 9.04 62.76
CA ALA A 1034 5.18 10.12 63.46
C ALA A 1034 3.77 9.69 63.89
N ALA A 1035 3.38 10.04 65.12
CA ALA A 1035 2.09 9.63 65.66
C ALA A 1035 0.99 10.53 65.10
N VAL A 1036 0.23 10.03 64.13
CA VAL A 1036 -0.92 10.75 63.54
C VAL A 1036 -2.00 10.94 64.61
N LEU A 1037 -2.33 12.20 64.88
CA LEU A 1037 -3.32 12.64 65.88
C LEU A 1037 -4.71 12.73 65.25
N GLY A 1038 -4.78 13.04 63.95
CA GLY A 1038 -6.02 13.06 63.17
C GLY A 1038 -5.87 13.75 61.82
N THR A 1039 -6.97 13.85 61.08
CA THR A 1039 -7.05 14.52 59.77
C THR A 1039 -8.29 15.41 59.72
N ALA A 1040 -8.21 16.55 59.05
CA ALA A 1040 -9.36 17.43 58.80
C ALA A 1040 -9.30 18.02 57.38
N GLU A 1041 -10.47 18.18 56.76
CA GLU A 1041 -10.63 18.94 55.52
C GLU A 1041 -10.30 20.43 55.76
N VAL A 1042 -9.73 21.09 54.76
CA VAL A 1042 -9.59 22.54 54.70
C VAL A 1042 -10.92 23.16 54.28
N VAL A 1043 -11.39 24.16 55.02
CA VAL A 1043 -12.57 24.98 54.68
C VAL A 1043 -12.17 26.45 54.85
N ASP A 1044 -12.41 27.27 53.83
CA ASP A 1044 -12.00 28.70 53.80
C ASP A 1044 -10.51 28.92 54.16
N GLY A 1045 -9.62 28.00 53.74
CA GLY A 1045 -8.18 28.03 54.04
C GLY A 1045 -7.78 27.55 55.44
N VAL A 1046 -8.71 26.98 56.23
CA VAL A 1046 -8.45 26.48 57.59
C VAL A 1046 -8.91 25.04 57.76
N ALA A 1047 -8.04 24.18 58.29
CA ALA A 1047 -8.38 22.85 58.79
C ALA A 1047 -8.25 22.82 60.32
N THR A 1048 -9.21 22.20 61.01
CA THR A 1048 -9.30 22.22 62.48
C THR A 1048 -9.49 20.81 63.04
N LEU A 1049 -8.68 20.43 64.02
CA LEU A 1049 -8.75 19.14 64.71
C LEU A 1049 -8.82 19.34 66.23
N THR A 1050 -9.92 18.92 66.86
CA THR A 1050 -10.06 18.91 68.32
C THR A 1050 -9.74 17.53 68.89
N LEU A 1051 -8.73 17.47 69.75
CA LEU A 1051 -8.33 16.29 70.50
C LEU A 1051 -9.10 16.26 71.83
N GLU A 1052 -10.28 15.65 71.82
CA GLU A 1052 -11.19 15.53 72.99
C GLU A 1052 -10.54 14.93 74.24
N GLY A 1053 -9.53 14.06 74.07
CA GLY A 1053 -8.76 13.45 75.17
C GLY A 1053 -7.47 14.21 75.52
N GLY A 1054 -7.21 15.35 74.89
CA GLY A 1054 -5.99 16.13 75.03
C GLY A 1054 -4.71 15.40 74.60
N LEU A 1055 -3.59 15.91 75.12
CA LEU A 1055 -2.27 15.26 75.10
C LEU A 1055 -1.88 14.91 76.55
N PRO A 1056 -0.94 13.97 76.78
CA PRO A 1056 -0.43 13.66 78.11
C PRO A 1056 0.48 14.79 78.66
N GLU A 1057 1.02 14.61 79.88
CA GLU A 1057 2.02 15.54 80.42
C GLU A 1057 3.37 15.37 79.70
N GLY A 1058 3.89 16.44 79.09
CA GLY A 1058 5.14 16.42 78.33
C GLY A 1058 5.36 17.64 77.42
N ASP A 1059 6.51 17.66 76.74
CA ASP A 1059 6.77 18.55 75.61
C ASP A 1059 6.41 17.81 74.32
N HIS A 1060 5.40 18.30 73.59
CA HIS A 1060 4.92 17.70 72.35
C HIS A 1060 5.34 18.54 71.14
N ALA A 1061 5.87 17.92 70.09
CA ALA A 1061 6.27 18.58 68.85
C ALA A 1061 5.25 18.30 67.74
N LEU A 1062 4.34 19.24 67.50
CA LEU A 1062 3.18 19.05 66.65
C LEU A 1062 3.41 19.61 65.24
N VAL A 1063 3.04 18.87 64.20
CA VAL A 1063 3.12 19.29 62.79
C VAL A 1063 1.76 19.10 62.11
N ALA A 1064 1.40 20.06 61.25
CA ALA A 1064 0.29 19.95 60.33
C ALA A 1064 0.83 19.86 58.89
N SER A 1065 0.37 18.86 58.13
CA SER A 1065 0.79 18.58 56.76
C SER A 1065 -0.43 18.56 55.83
N PHE A 1066 -0.52 19.55 54.94
CA PHE A 1066 -1.49 19.55 53.84
C PHE A 1066 -1.06 18.53 52.77
N ALA A 1067 -1.96 17.61 52.43
CA ALA A 1067 -1.74 16.60 51.40
C ALA A 1067 -1.78 17.23 50.00
N ARG A 1068 -0.94 16.75 49.08
CA ARG A 1068 -1.02 17.11 47.66
C ARG A 1068 -2.41 16.78 47.10
N THR A 1069 -2.92 17.64 46.23
CA THR A 1069 -4.09 17.38 45.39
C THR A 1069 -3.72 17.34 43.90
N ASP A 1070 -4.71 17.24 43.02
CA ASP A 1070 -4.49 17.28 41.57
C ASP A 1070 -4.03 18.66 41.08
N VAL A 1071 -4.28 19.74 41.85
CA VAL A 1071 -4.00 21.14 41.47
C VAL A 1071 -3.15 21.92 42.49
N ALA A 1072 -2.95 21.41 43.71
CA ALA A 1072 -2.20 22.09 44.78
C ALA A 1072 -1.09 21.20 45.35
N SER A 1073 0.09 21.78 45.62
CA SER A 1073 1.23 21.04 46.15
C SER A 1073 1.11 20.76 47.65
N ALA A 1074 1.73 19.68 48.11
CA ALA A 1074 1.80 19.37 49.54
C ALA A 1074 2.64 20.41 50.29
N SER A 1075 2.26 20.76 51.52
CA SER A 1075 3.07 21.60 52.40
C SER A 1075 2.96 21.16 53.85
N SER A 1076 3.83 21.68 54.72
CA SER A 1076 3.81 21.33 56.15
C SER A 1076 4.27 22.50 57.01
N SER A 1077 3.71 22.60 58.21
CA SER A 1077 4.12 23.58 59.20
C SER A 1077 5.51 23.26 59.77
N THR A 1078 6.19 24.29 60.26
CA THR A 1078 7.23 24.08 61.28
C THR A 1078 6.62 23.40 62.52
N ALA A 1079 7.39 22.55 63.21
CA ALA A 1079 6.96 21.92 64.45
C ALA A 1079 6.60 22.96 65.53
N LEU A 1080 5.35 22.95 65.97
CA LEU A 1080 4.84 23.72 67.10
C LEU A 1080 5.10 22.94 68.39
N VAL A 1081 6.05 23.42 69.20
CA VAL A 1081 6.35 22.80 70.50
C VAL A 1081 5.36 23.29 71.55
N VAL A 1082 4.64 22.35 72.17
CA VAL A 1082 3.58 22.59 73.16
C VAL A 1082 3.92 21.84 74.45
N THR A 1083 4.24 22.58 75.51
CA THR A 1083 4.45 22.00 76.86
C THR A 1083 3.10 21.85 77.57
N VAL A 1084 2.68 20.62 77.81
CA VAL A 1084 1.43 20.25 78.48
C VAL A 1084 1.72 19.88 79.93
N VAL A 1085 1.08 20.58 80.87
CA VAL A 1085 1.34 20.43 82.32
C VAL A 1085 0.41 19.43 82.99
N ALA A 1086 0.85 18.83 84.10
CA ALA A 1086 0.04 17.92 84.90
C ALA A 1086 -1.32 18.53 85.30
N ALA A 1087 -2.39 17.74 85.16
CA ALA A 1087 -3.71 18.10 85.67
C ALA A 1087 -3.70 18.26 87.21
N PRO A 1088 -4.42 19.25 87.77
CA PRO A 1088 -4.47 19.47 89.21
C PRO A 1088 -5.18 18.30 89.90
N ALA A 1089 -4.46 17.59 90.77
CA ALA A 1089 -4.96 16.38 91.41
C ALA A 1089 -6.04 16.66 92.47
N GLU A 1090 -7.32 16.44 92.14
CA GLU A 1090 -8.35 16.17 93.15
C GLU A 1090 -8.06 14.82 93.83
N GLY A 1091 -8.07 14.78 95.17
CA GLY A 1091 -7.44 13.70 95.93
C GLY A 1091 -8.37 12.81 96.75
N GLY A 1092 -8.10 11.50 96.70
CA GLY A 1092 -8.15 10.65 97.91
C GLY A 1092 -8.99 9.35 97.83
N GLY A 1093 -8.40 8.25 98.32
CA GLY A 1093 -9.05 6.96 98.60
C GLY A 1093 -8.50 5.81 97.72
N GLU A 1094 -7.53 4.99 98.15
CA GLU A 1094 -7.61 3.89 99.16
C GLU A 1094 -8.56 2.73 98.78
N THR A 1095 -8.15 1.44 98.77
CA THR A 1095 -6.79 0.82 98.79
C THR A 1095 -6.87 -0.69 98.42
N THR A 1096 -5.97 -1.18 97.54
CA THR A 1096 -5.38 -2.56 97.47
C THR A 1096 -6.31 -3.82 97.45
N PRO A 1097 -5.78 -5.06 97.25
CA PRO A 1097 -4.43 -5.51 96.90
C PRO A 1097 -4.28 -6.38 95.63
N THR A 1098 -3.05 -6.40 95.10
CA THR A 1098 -2.51 -7.29 94.06
C THR A 1098 -2.20 -8.71 94.62
N PRO A 1099 -1.93 -9.73 93.76
CA PRO A 1099 -0.55 -9.95 93.28
C PRO A 1099 -0.40 -10.44 91.82
N SER A 1100 0.79 -10.18 91.26
CA SER A 1100 1.35 -10.65 89.96
C SER A 1100 1.83 -12.13 90.05
N PRO A 1101 2.47 -12.78 89.03
CA PRO A 1101 3.07 -12.32 87.76
C PRO A 1101 2.45 -13.07 86.52
N SER A 1102 3.02 -13.30 85.32
CA SER A 1102 4.40 -13.16 84.78
C SER A 1102 4.46 -12.99 83.24
N SER A 1103 5.70 -12.88 82.72
CA SER A 1103 6.13 -13.17 81.33
C SER A 1103 5.97 -14.68 80.97
N SER A 1104 6.24 -15.23 79.77
CA SER A 1104 7.17 -14.88 78.67
C SER A 1104 6.96 -15.67 77.35
N THR A 1105 7.52 -15.16 76.23
CA THR A 1105 8.17 -15.90 75.10
C THR A 1105 7.47 -17.04 74.29
N SER A 1106 7.33 -16.80 72.97
CA SER A 1106 7.87 -17.63 71.84
C SER A 1106 7.35 -19.09 71.60
N PRO A 1107 7.72 -19.77 70.48
CA PRO A 1107 7.73 -19.35 69.06
C PRO A 1107 7.11 -20.43 68.09
N LEU A 1108 7.29 -20.23 66.77
CA LEU A 1108 7.56 -21.17 65.64
C LEU A 1108 7.51 -22.72 65.83
N PRO A 1109 7.34 -23.55 64.74
CA PRO A 1109 7.18 -23.23 63.30
C PRO A 1109 6.13 -24.06 62.48
N ALA A 1110 5.88 -23.60 61.24
CA ALA A 1110 5.70 -24.32 59.96
C ALA A 1110 4.66 -25.48 59.76
N GLY A 1111 3.95 -25.41 58.61
CA GLY A 1111 3.82 -26.59 57.72
C GLY A 1111 2.52 -26.78 56.91
N THR A 1112 2.49 -26.29 55.65
CA THR A 1112 1.60 -26.73 54.52
C THR A 1112 0.07 -26.61 54.67
N GLY A 1113 -0.75 -26.39 53.62
CA GLY A 1113 -0.47 -26.06 52.22
C GLY A 1113 -1.72 -26.16 51.30
N THR A 1114 -1.59 -25.72 50.04
CA THR A 1114 -2.45 -25.97 48.84
C THR A 1114 -3.90 -25.45 48.74
N SER A 1115 -4.17 -24.78 47.61
CA SER A 1115 -5.47 -24.54 46.93
C SER A 1115 -6.57 -23.72 47.63
N GLY A 1116 -7.43 -22.96 46.93
CA GLY A 1116 -7.44 -22.63 45.49
C GLY A 1116 -8.78 -22.02 45.05
N GLY A 1117 -8.77 -21.14 44.04
CA GLY A 1117 -9.99 -20.52 43.48
C GLY A 1117 -9.65 -19.42 42.47
N GLN A 1118 -10.32 -19.41 41.32
CA GLN A 1118 -10.16 -18.41 40.24
C GLN A 1118 -11.57 -17.99 39.72
N PRO A 1119 -11.72 -17.18 38.65
CA PRO A 1119 -12.35 -15.87 38.77
C PRO A 1119 -13.80 -15.81 38.26
N GLY A 1120 -14.45 -14.67 38.47
CA GLY A 1120 -15.66 -14.27 37.76
C GLY A 1120 -15.52 -12.81 37.30
N GLY A 1121 -15.59 -12.58 35.99
CA GLY A 1121 -15.42 -11.24 35.40
C GLY A 1121 -16.74 -10.58 35.05
N ALA A 1122 -16.70 -9.26 34.85
CA ALA A 1122 -17.73 -8.47 34.20
C ALA A 1122 -17.07 -7.43 33.30
N LEU A 1123 -17.37 -7.48 32.00
CA LEU A 1123 -16.94 -6.46 31.03
C LEU A 1123 -17.91 -5.27 31.10
N ALA A 1124 -17.37 -4.06 31.12
CA ALA A 1124 -18.10 -2.81 30.91
C ALA A 1124 -17.26 -1.93 30.00
N ALA A 1125 -17.82 -1.49 28.87
CA ALA A 1125 -17.10 -0.73 27.86
C ALA A 1125 -17.21 0.78 28.12
N THR A 1126 -16.07 1.48 28.11
CA THR A 1126 -16.01 2.95 28.18
C THR A 1126 -14.96 3.51 27.23
N GLY A 1127 -15.43 4.02 26.08
CA GLY A 1127 -14.83 5.10 25.28
C GLY A 1127 -13.33 5.08 25.00
N VAL A 1128 -12.95 4.60 23.81
CA VAL A 1128 -11.68 5.00 23.18
C VAL A 1128 -11.84 6.43 22.62
N ALA A 1129 -11.58 7.42 23.46
CA ALA A 1129 -11.61 8.84 23.09
C ALA A 1129 -10.51 9.60 23.84
N GLY A 1130 -9.40 9.89 23.14
CA GLY A 1130 -8.26 10.64 23.70
C GLY A 1130 -6.92 10.38 22.99
N ILE A 1131 -6.70 9.17 22.47
CA ILE A 1131 -5.40 8.75 21.90
C ILE A 1131 -5.15 9.33 20.49
N GLY A 1132 -6.21 9.66 19.73
CA GLY A 1132 -6.10 10.07 18.33
C GLY A 1132 -5.51 11.46 18.07
N SER A 1133 -5.38 12.33 19.08
CA SER A 1133 -5.05 13.75 18.87
C SER A 1133 -3.55 14.06 18.77
N LEU A 1134 -2.68 13.26 19.40
CA LEU A 1134 -1.24 13.50 19.45
C LEU A 1134 -0.48 12.97 18.23
N VAL A 1135 -0.96 11.87 17.61
CA VAL A 1135 -0.33 11.30 16.39
C VAL A 1135 -0.39 12.28 15.20
N LEU A 1136 -1.40 13.17 15.16
CA LEU A 1136 -1.47 14.24 14.16
C LEU A 1136 -0.43 15.35 14.37
N LEU A 1137 0.16 15.52 15.56
CA LEU A 1137 1.21 16.52 15.80
C LEU A 1137 2.57 16.10 15.23
N ALA A 1138 2.89 14.79 15.24
CA ALA A 1138 4.13 14.28 14.64
C ALA A 1138 4.18 14.53 13.12
N ALA A 1139 3.10 14.22 12.39
CA ALA A 1139 2.96 14.60 10.99
C ALA A 1139 2.75 16.13 10.80
N GLY A 1140 2.10 16.78 11.76
CA GLY A 1140 1.80 18.21 11.76
C GLY A 1140 3.01 19.13 11.92
N ALA A 1141 4.12 18.66 12.49
CA ALA A 1141 5.32 19.47 12.72
C ALA A 1141 5.90 20.06 11.42
N LEU A 1142 5.96 19.26 10.35
CA LEU A 1142 6.37 19.72 9.01
C LEU A 1142 5.31 20.64 8.37
N GLY A 1143 4.02 20.42 8.65
CA GLY A 1143 2.92 21.25 8.14
C GLY A 1143 2.81 22.64 8.79
N LEU A 1144 3.09 22.75 10.09
CA LEU A 1144 2.96 24.00 10.85
C LEU A 1144 3.90 25.10 10.33
N GLY A 1145 5.13 24.74 9.98
CA GLY A 1145 6.12 25.67 9.41
C GLY A 1145 5.62 26.34 8.11
N LEU A 1146 4.96 25.56 7.24
CA LEU A 1146 4.41 26.04 5.97
C LEU A 1146 3.28 27.05 6.18
N VAL A 1147 2.38 26.79 7.14
CA VAL A 1147 1.27 27.70 7.48
C VAL A 1147 1.77 29.01 8.10
N LEU A 1148 2.80 28.95 8.96
CA LEU A 1148 3.43 30.13 9.57
C LEU A 1148 4.18 30.99 8.53
N ALA A 1149 4.86 30.37 7.56
CA ALA A 1149 5.51 31.08 6.45
C ALA A 1149 4.51 31.85 5.58
N ILE A 1150 3.38 31.24 5.24
CA ILE A 1150 2.30 31.87 4.45
C ILE A 1150 1.68 33.06 5.22
N ARG A 1151 1.46 32.93 6.54
CA ARG A 1151 0.99 34.05 7.38
C ARG A 1151 2.00 35.20 7.46
N ARG A 1152 3.32 34.93 7.49
CA ARG A 1152 4.33 35.99 7.49
C ARG A 1152 4.41 36.78 6.17
N ARG A 1153 4.29 36.14 5.00
CA ARG A 1153 4.28 36.88 3.71
C ARG A 1153 3.12 37.87 3.62
N ARG A 1154 1.89 37.45 3.97
CA ARG A 1154 0.69 38.32 3.91
C ARG A 1154 0.74 39.57 4.82
N ALA A 1155 1.64 39.62 5.81
CA ALA A 1155 1.80 40.77 6.70
C ALA A 1155 2.82 41.81 6.20
N VAL A 1156 3.64 41.48 5.18
CA VAL A 1156 4.65 42.40 4.62
C VAL A 1156 4.08 43.18 3.43
N ASP A 1157 3.25 42.54 2.60
CA ASP A 1157 2.63 43.17 1.42
C ASP A 1157 1.52 44.20 1.76
N SER A 1158 1.31 44.51 3.04
CA SER A 1158 0.34 45.52 3.51
C SER A 1158 0.93 46.89 3.87
N GLU A 1159 2.26 47.09 3.75
CA GLU A 1159 2.92 48.39 3.96
C GLU A 1159 3.83 48.82 2.77
N SER A 1160 3.30 48.81 1.53
CA SER A 1160 3.91 49.47 0.37
C SER A 1160 2.89 50.07 -0.61
#